data_AF-A0AAN6GZG8-F1
#
_entry.id   AF-A0AAN6GZG8-F1
#
_cell.length_a   1.000
_cell.length_b   1.000
_cell.length_c   1.000
_cell.angle_alpha   90.00
_cell.angle_beta   90.00
_cell.angle_gamma   90.00
#
_symmetry.space_group_name_H-M   'P 1'
#
loop_
_entity.id
_entity.type
_entity.pdbx_description
1 polymer ?
#
loop_
_entity_poly.entity_id
_entity_poly.type
_entity_poly.pdbx_seq_one_letter_code
_entity_poly.pdbx_strand_id
1 'polypeptide(L)'
;MEEECIGVLAGLEDGEPSVRCENDGCSIVQAVIWHCVDCDSSYCSGCWSVQGPHRPNKKGRDGVPHEKSDPHVVRRLRSTLRPSRDVNHIEQLHREDEATKWFDVTRDPTGRPVLQESDRYMALMSNFTSTGDSRTCYPQLVSFIGTTNAGKSTLIKMLVEHGSTNLRPEDFPSPVVGSVAHDNVPTSGDTVKDSKGASGCHWGQGRARAGLKSEELHPNPLVRFRAIEWADTEESRRREFAVTTLYPRLLYTFSDCVVFVLRNPKTFQSAVLTKLLDWGVAALETSINQPSLPHCVVVQNGSDPGIDSREWEIDYATQNLLMTVKGALDFVEGVPRFRELANKWRGLGKHIYTVEDLILRYYSSFRVVRVPAGPSYMIINEQIGRLQRAIRNGCEASFCSKRQARMLTNADELYTYLQCGFDHFTAHLDLPFNFMHVSLLRNPIPNDFGGHILQLCVTICRRRGNYAPRRLAWIFEKLSVVLASCVLLDCARFRKGKIVQLFSSYERFFDYAIGEYMEVHLPCAYVSAEGARRCVLAKSRHHQKGHRDSHGILAAGDFDSPLHSDFAVQWKQQISAGVESLHRDFTYELGQVSMVTASDGVPEKEIALDLHLGHLEHFFHAVGPAACMRSHATCFCCVMNVPEHPLPCGHVLCDDCIHALGRPRKLSVEMKKCPLHPSETEWARPVLVSTTPPGASARVLVLDGGGIRGVVQLGVLRAIEQTLGGELAVQAFFDLIVSTGTGGSIVATLAMRDLSVESCLDQFKALCDHAFTPRLKSTPVLGWIARVIGRRPGYKTEPLYAALKTAFSEDDNLFGSNERLRLGTKIAVICTSGTGRESMLLASYRRPGVVHSGYIFERPQEPDMEAKIWQCVGATMANPIFFKPFVFGGKTYLDGGLRCPNPISIADREAGFLWPGQPDLVLSLGTGQDRPAISLKLSQRHEESGSADDASFASHPSAEKGVPARKWLSRQTDDVLQAEIAWQEFKTLATRSQTESNARRMIRINPDLGREVPAQDSKGDLEGCNA
;
A
#
# COMPACT_ATOMS: atom_id res chain seq x y z
N MET A 1 17.06 -81.89 1.42
CA MET A 1 18.11 -81.13 0.73
C MET A 1 17.41 -80.10 -0.16
N GLU A 2 16.77 -79.05 0.36
CA GLU A 2 17.06 -78.22 1.55
C GLU A 2 18.39 -77.49 1.46
N GLU A 3 18.33 -76.18 1.73
CA GLU A 3 19.42 -75.20 1.90
C GLU A 3 20.27 -74.97 0.62
N GLU A 4 20.38 -73.76 0.04
CA GLU A 4 20.37 -72.43 0.66
C GLU A 4 19.31 -71.48 0.06
N CYS A 5 18.34 -71.08 0.89
CA CYS A 5 17.55 -69.87 0.72
C CYS A 5 17.11 -69.40 2.12
N ILE A 6 17.85 -68.45 2.72
CA ILE A 6 17.43 -67.51 3.78
C ILE A 6 18.65 -66.65 4.16
N GLY A 7 18.47 -65.31 4.16
CA GLY A 7 19.55 -64.32 4.37
C GLY A 7 20.25 -63.97 3.05
N VAL A 8 20.20 -62.74 2.52
CA VAL A 8 20.06 -61.43 3.19
C VAL A 8 18.85 -60.64 2.66
N LEU A 9 17.82 -60.51 3.50
CA LEU A 9 16.86 -59.40 3.44
C LEU A 9 17.07 -58.55 4.69
N ALA A 10 18.01 -57.60 4.61
CA ALA A 10 18.26 -56.63 5.67
C ALA A 10 18.70 -55.29 5.03
N GLY A 11 17.93 -54.24 5.29
CA GLY A 11 18.31 -52.83 5.14
C GLY A 11 19.14 -52.43 3.91
N LEU A 12 18.47 -52.18 2.77
CA LEU A 12 18.95 -51.11 1.88
C LEU A 12 18.48 -49.78 2.46
N GLU A 13 19.38 -49.06 3.12
CA GLU A 13 19.24 -47.62 3.28
C GLU A 13 19.41 -47.00 1.88
N ASP A 14 18.36 -46.38 1.33
CA ASP A 14 18.39 -45.73 0.01
C ASP A 14 19.54 -44.69 -0.04
N GLY A 15 20.55 -44.93 -0.88
CA GLY A 15 21.75 -44.09 -0.95
C GLY A 15 21.48 -42.69 -1.51
N GLU A 16 22.26 -41.69 -1.08
CA GLU A 16 22.25 -40.40 -1.78
C GLU A 16 22.95 -40.52 -3.14
N PRO A 17 22.39 -39.93 -4.22
CA PRO A 17 23.03 -39.93 -5.54
C PRO A 17 24.47 -39.38 -5.49
N SER A 18 25.47 -40.19 -5.83
CA SER A 18 26.87 -39.76 -5.80
C SER A 18 27.16 -38.73 -6.89
N VAL A 19 28.02 -37.77 -6.56
CA VAL A 19 28.60 -36.77 -7.48
C VAL A 19 29.97 -37.21 -8.02
N ARG A 20 30.38 -38.45 -7.76
CA ARG A 20 31.59 -39.10 -8.29
C ARG A 20 31.18 -40.36 -9.06
N CYS A 21 32.05 -40.82 -9.96
CA CYS A 21 31.83 -42.06 -10.70
C CYS A 21 32.05 -43.27 -9.77
N GLU A 22 31.03 -44.13 -9.62
CA GLU A 22 31.04 -45.35 -8.79
C GLU A 22 31.64 -46.56 -9.53
N ASN A 23 32.47 -46.32 -10.55
CA ASN A 23 33.21 -47.38 -11.24
C ASN A 23 34.66 -47.31 -10.76
N ASP A 24 35.10 -48.31 -10.00
CA ASP A 24 36.44 -48.36 -9.39
C ASP A 24 37.58 -48.26 -10.42
N GLY A 25 37.33 -48.64 -11.68
CA GLY A 25 38.28 -48.50 -12.79
C GLY A 25 38.28 -47.13 -13.49
N CYS A 26 37.56 -46.12 -12.99
CA CYS A 26 37.42 -44.83 -13.66
C CYS A 26 38.56 -43.85 -13.31
N SER A 27 39.44 -43.58 -14.27
CA SER A 27 40.58 -42.65 -14.11
C SER A 27 40.24 -41.16 -14.32
N ILE A 28 38.97 -40.80 -14.58
CA ILE A 28 38.59 -39.43 -14.97
C ILE A 28 38.10 -38.62 -13.76
N VAL A 29 38.92 -37.68 -13.30
CA VAL A 29 38.71 -36.91 -12.06
C VAL A 29 37.65 -35.79 -12.17
N GLN A 30 37.40 -35.26 -13.38
CA GLN A 30 36.45 -34.15 -13.62
C GLN A 30 35.42 -34.49 -14.73
N ALA A 31 34.85 -35.69 -14.71
CA ALA A 31 33.81 -36.04 -15.66
C ALA A 31 32.41 -35.58 -15.21
N VAL A 32 31.53 -35.23 -16.16
CA VAL A 32 30.09 -35.10 -15.90
C VAL A 32 29.54 -36.47 -15.46
N ILE A 33 28.99 -36.52 -14.26
CA ILE A 33 28.41 -37.72 -13.64
C ILE A 33 26.90 -37.73 -13.89
N TRP A 34 26.39 -38.89 -14.28
CA TRP A 34 24.97 -39.17 -14.49
C TRP A 34 24.53 -40.24 -13.50
N HIS A 35 23.41 -40.02 -12.83
CA HIS A 35 22.76 -40.98 -11.97
C HIS A 35 21.69 -41.75 -12.75
N CYS A 36 21.66 -43.07 -12.63
CA CYS A 36 20.56 -43.92 -13.09
C CYS A 36 19.61 -44.21 -11.93
N VAL A 37 18.34 -43.84 -12.08
CA VAL A 37 17.34 -44.01 -11.03
C VAL A 37 16.93 -45.49 -10.84
N ASP A 38 16.91 -46.29 -11.91
CA ASP A 38 16.53 -47.72 -11.84
C ASP A 38 17.59 -48.61 -11.20
N CYS A 39 18.85 -48.20 -11.30
CA CYS A 39 20.02 -48.89 -10.75
C CYS A 39 20.51 -48.27 -9.43
N ASP A 40 19.98 -47.10 -9.05
CA ASP A 40 20.41 -46.23 -7.94
C ASP A 40 21.94 -45.98 -7.91
N SER A 41 22.53 -45.74 -9.09
CA SER A 41 23.99 -45.76 -9.31
C SER A 41 24.46 -44.60 -10.19
N SER A 42 25.61 -44.00 -9.89
CA SER A 42 26.18 -42.82 -10.57
C SER A 42 27.47 -43.11 -11.37
N TYR A 43 27.44 -42.82 -12.67
CA TYR A 43 28.58 -43.06 -13.58
C TYR A 43 28.87 -41.87 -14.50
N CYS A 44 30.14 -41.69 -14.88
CA CYS A 44 30.49 -40.73 -15.92
C CYS A 44 30.01 -41.15 -17.32
N SER A 45 29.92 -40.20 -18.25
CA SER A 45 29.52 -40.46 -19.65
C SER A 45 30.25 -41.64 -20.31
N GLY A 46 31.54 -41.83 -20.03
CA GLY A 46 32.37 -42.90 -20.60
C GLY A 46 32.21 -44.26 -19.91
N CYS A 47 31.93 -44.27 -18.59
CA CYS A 47 31.67 -45.52 -17.86
C CYS A 47 30.23 -46.01 -18.03
N TRP A 48 29.29 -45.12 -18.36
CA TRP A 48 27.86 -45.46 -18.47
C TRP A 48 27.59 -46.69 -19.34
N SER A 49 28.02 -46.68 -20.60
CA SER A 49 27.75 -47.76 -21.57
C SER A 49 28.51 -49.06 -21.32
N VAL A 50 29.51 -49.05 -20.41
CA VAL A 50 30.27 -50.23 -20.01
C VAL A 50 29.45 -51.11 -19.06
N GLN A 51 28.65 -50.48 -18.19
CA GLN A 51 27.86 -51.14 -17.16
C GLN A 51 26.76 -52.03 -17.77
N GLY A 52 26.62 -53.25 -17.24
CA GLY A 52 25.73 -54.29 -17.77
C GLY A 52 24.29 -53.83 -18.05
N PRO A 53 23.60 -53.13 -17.12
CA PRO A 53 22.24 -52.63 -17.32
C PRO A 53 22.14 -51.53 -18.38
N HIS A 54 23.21 -50.77 -18.60
CA HIS A 54 23.23 -49.55 -19.43
C HIS A 54 23.76 -49.79 -20.87
N ARG A 55 23.98 -51.05 -21.24
CA ARG A 55 24.40 -51.43 -22.60
C ARG A 55 23.29 -51.14 -23.63
N PRO A 56 23.64 -50.89 -24.91
CA PRO A 56 22.65 -50.74 -25.97
C PRO A 56 21.64 -51.90 -25.99
N ASN A 57 20.36 -51.57 -26.22
CA ASN A 57 19.22 -52.49 -26.22
C ASN A 57 18.84 -53.14 -24.87
N LYS A 58 19.44 -52.72 -23.74
CA LYS A 58 18.93 -53.05 -22.39
C LYS A 58 17.90 -52.01 -21.93
N LYS A 59 16.95 -52.48 -21.12
CA LYS A 59 15.76 -51.74 -20.65
C LYS A 59 15.64 -51.90 -19.14
N GLY A 60 15.17 -50.85 -18.47
CA GLY A 60 14.86 -50.81 -17.05
C GLY A 60 13.60 -51.60 -16.69
N ARG A 61 13.18 -51.48 -15.43
CA ARG A 61 12.05 -52.26 -14.85
C ARG A 61 10.70 -51.92 -15.47
N ASP A 62 10.61 -50.78 -16.14
CA ASP A 62 9.45 -50.23 -16.85
C ASP A 62 9.45 -50.54 -18.37
N GLY A 63 10.50 -51.19 -18.89
CA GLY A 63 10.65 -51.45 -20.32
C GLY A 63 11.19 -50.28 -21.14
N VAL A 64 11.68 -49.20 -20.52
CA VAL A 64 12.30 -48.03 -21.16
C VAL A 64 13.83 -48.13 -21.06
N PRO A 65 14.64 -47.58 -21.99
CA PRO A 65 16.08 -47.50 -21.80
C PRO A 65 16.47 -46.64 -20.59
N HIS A 66 17.49 -47.07 -19.84
CA HIS A 66 17.94 -46.38 -18.62
C HIS A 66 18.30 -44.90 -18.88
N GLU A 67 17.68 -43.98 -18.15
CA GLU A 67 17.83 -42.51 -18.31
C GLU A 67 19.06 -41.97 -17.57
N LYS A 68 19.83 -41.08 -18.22
CA LYS A 68 20.92 -40.31 -17.63
C LYS A 68 20.38 -39.06 -16.93
N SER A 69 20.29 -39.08 -15.59
CA SER A 69 19.83 -37.93 -14.80
C SER A 69 20.99 -37.18 -14.11
N ASP A 70 20.83 -35.87 -13.85
CA ASP A 70 21.79 -35.09 -13.04
C ASP A 70 21.64 -35.45 -11.54
N PRO A 71 22.70 -35.92 -10.84
CA PRO A 71 22.64 -36.26 -9.42
C PRO A 71 22.09 -35.14 -8.52
N HIS A 72 22.35 -33.87 -8.82
CA HIS A 72 21.86 -32.73 -8.02
C HIS A 72 20.36 -32.53 -8.21
N VAL A 73 19.87 -32.67 -9.45
CA VAL A 73 18.44 -32.59 -9.77
C VAL A 73 17.71 -33.75 -9.10
N VAL A 74 18.24 -34.97 -9.17
CA VAL A 74 17.69 -36.15 -8.51
C VAL A 74 17.65 -35.95 -7.00
N ARG A 75 18.76 -35.55 -6.35
CA ARG A 75 18.81 -35.37 -4.88
C ARG A 75 17.77 -34.35 -4.40
N ARG A 76 17.71 -33.18 -5.06
CA ARG A 76 16.75 -32.10 -4.74
C ARG A 76 15.30 -32.50 -4.98
N LEU A 77 14.99 -33.22 -6.06
CA LEU A 77 13.61 -33.64 -6.34
C LEU A 77 13.20 -34.89 -5.54
N ARG A 78 14.12 -35.81 -5.22
CA ARG A 78 13.88 -37.00 -4.39
C ARG A 78 13.44 -36.59 -2.98
N SER A 79 14.09 -35.60 -2.36
CA SER A 79 13.71 -35.07 -1.03
C SER A 79 12.37 -34.31 -1.01
N THR A 80 11.93 -33.77 -2.15
CA THR A 80 10.63 -33.08 -2.28
C THR A 80 9.49 -34.03 -2.71
N LEU A 81 9.78 -35.10 -3.46
CA LEU A 81 8.78 -36.09 -3.91
C LEU A 81 8.60 -37.27 -2.94
N ARG A 82 9.58 -37.55 -2.06
CA ARG A 82 9.51 -38.56 -1.00
C ARG A 82 9.80 -37.91 0.38
N PRO A 83 8.81 -37.27 1.03
CA PRO A 83 9.00 -36.71 2.37
C PRO A 83 9.27 -37.81 3.42
N SER A 84 9.92 -37.43 4.53
CA SER A 84 10.21 -38.33 5.66
C SER A 84 8.93 -38.98 6.21
N ARG A 85 9.07 -40.20 6.74
CA ARG A 85 7.98 -40.96 7.37
C ARG A 85 7.89 -40.77 8.90
N ASP A 86 8.81 -40.02 9.51
CA ASP A 86 8.77 -39.74 10.95
C ASP A 86 7.63 -38.78 11.30
N VAL A 87 6.71 -39.24 12.15
CA VAL A 87 5.53 -38.51 12.61
C VAL A 87 5.92 -37.28 13.44
N ASN A 88 6.95 -37.38 14.29
CA ASN A 88 7.39 -36.26 15.13
C ASN A 88 7.97 -35.13 14.29
N HIS A 89 8.81 -35.47 13.30
CA HIS A 89 9.34 -34.52 12.34
C HIS A 89 8.24 -33.87 11.48
N ILE A 90 7.23 -34.64 11.03
CA ILE A 90 6.06 -34.10 10.32
C ILE A 90 5.27 -33.10 11.19
N GLU A 91 5.05 -33.40 12.47
CA GLU A 91 4.34 -32.49 13.39
C GLU A 91 5.13 -31.22 13.73
N GLN A 92 6.46 -31.30 13.80
CA GLN A 92 7.31 -30.12 13.94
C GLN A 92 7.24 -29.25 12.69
N LEU A 93 7.40 -29.84 11.50
CA LEU A 93 7.26 -29.14 10.22
C LEU A 93 5.88 -28.49 10.06
N HIS A 94 4.81 -29.13 10.53
CA HIS A 94 3.46 -28.54 10.53
C HIS A 94 3.29 -27.39 11.54
N ARG A 95 4.01 -27.38 12.66
CA ARG A 95 4.06 -26.22 13.58
C ARG A 95 4.85 -25.05 12.99
N GLU A 96 5.93 -25.34 12.28
CA GLU A 96 6.74 -24.33 11.58
C GLU A 96 5.95 -23.70 10.40
N ASP A 97 5.12 -24.47 9.69
CA ASP A 97 4.21 -23.99 8.61
C ASP A 97 2.95 -23.27 9.13
N GLU A 98 2.81 -23.00 10.43
CA GLU A 98 1.75 -22.10 10.91
C GLU A 98 2.08 -20.62 10.67
N ALA A 99 3.37 -20.25 10.71
CA ALA A 99 3.85 -18.87 10.53
C ALA A 99 3.84 -18.36 9.07
N THR A 100 3.34 -19.18 8.16
CA THR A 100 3.38 -18.98 6.71
C THR A 100 1.97 -18.82 6.09
N LYS A 101 0.89 -19.09 6.86
CA LYS A 101 -0.51 -18.78 6.51
C LYS A 101 -0.69 -17.27 6.26
N TRP A 102 -1.43 -16.88 5.22
CA TRP A 102 -1.81 -15.47 5.02
C TRP A 102 -3.22 -15.16 5.52
N PHE A 103 -4.25 -15.87 5.06
CA PHE A 103 -5.60 -15.74 5.63
C PHE A 103 -6.37 -17.08 5.63
N ASP A 104 -7.31 -17.23 6.57
CA ASP A 104 -8.24 -18.36 6.67
C ASP A 104 -9.62 -17.88 7.14
N VAL A 105 -10.66 -18.70 7.00
CA VAL A 105 -11.98 -18.44 7.59
C VAL A 105 -12.15 -19.35 8.80
N THR A 106 -12.19 -18.71 9.98
CA THR A 106 -12.37 -19.37 11.28
C THR A 106 -13.72 -18.98 11.89
N ARG A 107 -14.01 -19.43 13.12
CA ARG A 107 -15.23 -19.05 13.86
C ARG A 107 -14.86 -18.24 15.08
N ASP A 108 -15.65 -17.22 15.38
CA ASP A 108 -15.57 -16.47 16.63
C ASP A 108 -16.16 -17.29 17.82
N PRO A 109 -16.04 -16.80 19.06
CA PRO A 109 -16.63 -17.47 20.24
C PRO A 109 -18.17 -17.57 20.21
N THR A 110 -18.86 -16.84 19.32
CA THR A 110 -20.32 -16.93 19.11
C THR A 110 -20.71 -17.92 18.00
N GLY A 111 -19.72 -18.56 17.37
CA GLY A 111 -19.88 -19.50 16.26
C GLY A 111 -20.05 -18.85 14.88
N ARG A 112 -20.02 -17.52 14.78
CA ARG A 112 -20.09 -16.78 13.51
C ARG A 112 -18.76 -16.90 12.75
N PRO A 113 -18.77 -17.00 11.41
CA PRO A 113 -17.53 -17.06 10.65
C PRO A 113 -16.85 -15.68 10.59
N VAL A 114 -15.54 -15.69 10.72
CA VAL A 114 -14.69 -14.50 10.63
C VAL A 114 -13.55 -14.77 9.66
N LEU A 115 -13.20 -13.77 8.85
CA LEU A 115 -11.98 -13.79 8.06
C LEU A 115 -10.81 -13.45 9.00
N GLN A 116 -9.88 -14.39 9.13
CA GLN A 116 -8.68 -14.27 9.93
C GLN A 116 -7.49 -14.03 9.01
N GLU A 117 -6.96 -12.81 8.99
CA GLU A 117 -5.76 -12.40 8.25
C GLU A 117 -4.55 -12.35 9.20
N SER A 118 -3.39 -12.81 8.73
CA SER A 118 -2.11 -12.68 9.44
C SER A 118 -1.23 -11.60 8.81
N ASP A 119 -0.29 -11.07 9.60
CA ASP A 119 0.75 -10.14 9.14
C ASP A 119 1.78 -10.76 8.16
N ARG A 120 1.50 -11.91 7.51
CA ARG A 120 2.45 -12.59 6.62
C ARG A 120 2.95 -11.72 5.47
N TYR A 121 2.06 -10.96 4.83
CA TYR A 121 2.44 -10.01 3.78
C TYR A 121 3.41 -8.95 4.32
N MET A 122 3.13 -8.42 5.50
CA MET A 122 3.94 -7.37 6.16
C MET A 122 5.33 -7.88 6.52
N ALA A 123 5.40 -9.06 7.14
CA ALA A 123 6.66 -9.72 7.50
C ALA A 123 7.52 -10.08 6.29
N LEU A 124 6.91 -10.44 5.16
CA LEU A 124 7.64 -10.61 3.89
C LEU A 124 8.18 -9.27 3.40
N MET A 125 7.34 -8.25 3.28
CA MET A 125 7.74 -6.94 2.75
C MET A 125 8.78 -6.21 3.62
N SER A 126 8.80 -6.45 4.94
CA SER A 126 9.82 -5.92 5.85
C SER A 126 11.18 -6.61 5.67
N ASN A 127 11.21 -7.94 5.49
CA ASN A 127 12.46 -8.71 5.38
C ASN A 127 13.27 -8.33 4.11
N PHE A 128 12.62 -7.88 3.04
CA PHE A 128 13.30 -7.43 1.82
C PHE A 128 13.96 -6.05 1.91
N THR A 129 13.98 -5.41 3.10
CA THR A 129 14.73 -4.16 3.33
C THR A 129 16.22 -4.36 3.58
N SER A 130 16.65 -5.58 3.93
CA SER A 130 18.00 -5.88 4.41
C SER A 130 19.08 -5.93 3.31
N THR A 131 18.70 -5.90 2.03
CA THR A 131 19.61 -6.12 0.89
C THR A 131 20.13 -4.83 0.23
N GLY A 132 20.01 -3.67 0.88
CA GLY A 132 20.69 -2.42 0.48
C GLY A 132 20.19 -1.69 -0.77
N ASP A 133 19.32 -2.31 -1.58
CA ASP A 133 18.84 -1.71 -2.83
C ASP A 133 17.66 -0.75 -2.57
N SER A 134 17.90 0.57 -2.71
CA SER A 134 16.94 1.66 -2.43
C SER A 134 15.78 1.76 -3.45
N ARG A 135 15.38 0.64 -4.06
CA ARG A 135 14.42 0.60 -5.17
C ARG A 135 13.00 0.34 -4.66
N THR A 136 12.04 1.10 -5.20
CA THR A 136 10.61 0.88 -5.01
C THR A 136 10.23 -0.54 -5.43
N CYS A 137 9.65 -1.30 -4.50
CA CYS A 137 9.25 -2.69 -4.75
C CYS A 137 7.82 -2.74 -5.28
N TYR A 138 7.61 -3.45 -6.40
CA TYR A 138 6.31 -3.70 -7.03
C TYR A 138 5.99 -5.21 -6.93
N PRO A 139 5.31 -5.67 -5.86
CA PRO A 139 4.92 -7.06 -5.69
C PRO A 139 3.92 -7.55 -6.77
N GLN A 140 3.85 -8.87 -6.97
CA GLN A 140 3.09 -9.51 -8.05
C GLN A 140 2.51 -10.84 -7.60
N LEU A 141 1.19 -10.91 -7.47
CA LEU A 141 0.54 -12.03 -6.76
C LEU A 141 0.20 -13.19 -7.69
N VAL A 142 0.69 -14.39 -7.36
CA VAL A 142 0.43 -15.63 -8.09
C VAL A 142 -0.33 -16.63 -7.23
N SER A 143 -1.58 -16.94 -7.57
CA SER A 143 -2.45 -17.82 -6.78
C SER A 143 -2.50 -19.25 -7.31
N PHE A 144 -2.07 -20.23 -6.51
CA PHE A 144 -2.20 -21.65 -6.80
C PHE A 144 -3.51 -22.21 -6.22
N ILE A 145 -4.32 -22.84 -7.07
CA ILE A 145 -5.66 -23.36 -6.76
C ILE A 145 -5.76 -24.81 -7.27
N GLY A 146 -6.61 -25.64 -6.66
CA GLY A 146 -6.85 -27.01 -7.11
C GLY A 146 -7.39 -27.88 -5.98
N THR A 147 -7.81 -29.11 -6.28
CA THR A 147 -8.33 -30.03 -5.26
C THR A 147 -7.28 -30.40 -4.21
N THR A 148 -7.74 -30.91 -3.06
CA THR A 148 -6.87 -31.58 -2.08
C THR A 148 -6.11 -32.71 -2.77
N ASN A 149 -4.85 -32.93 -2.37
CA ASN A 149 -3.95 -33.95 -2.93
C ASN A 149 -3.66 -33.87 -4.45
N ALA A 150 -3.91 -32.70 -5.08
CA ALA A 150 -3.47 -32.39 -6.45
C ALA A 150 -1.96 -32.09 -6.59
N GLY A 151 -1.21 -32.02 -5.49
CA GLY A 151 0.25 -31.77 -5.49
C GLY A 151 0.66 -30.28 -5.50
N LYS A 152 -0.24 -29.37 -5.09
CA LYS A 152 0.01 -27.92 -5.04
C LYS A 152 1.30 -27.56 -4.26
N SER A 153 1.38 -27.97 -2.99
CA SER A 153 2.55 -27.71 -2.13
C SER A 153 3.84 -28.24 -2.74
N THR A 154 3.79 -29.44 -3.35
CA THR A 154 4.92 -30.07 -4.05
C THR A 154 5.40 -29.23 -5.24
N LEU A 155 4.49 -28.77 -6.10
CA LEU A 155 4.83 -27.88 -7.24
C LEU A 155 5.42 -26.55 -6.75
N ILE A 156 4.85 -25.97 -5.70
CA ILE A 156 5.33 -24.71 -5.13
C ILE A 156 6.74 -24.88 -4.55
N LYS A 157 6.99 -25.95 -3.78
CA LYS A 157 8.31 -26.28 -3.25
C LYS A 157 9.34 -26.51 -4.38
N MET A 158 9.00 -27.33 -5.38
CA MET A 158 9.86 -27.52 -6.56
C MET A 158 10.15 -26.20 -7.29
N LEU A 159 9.18 -25.29 -7.43
CA LEU A 159 9.40 -23.95 -8.01
C LEU A 159 10.28 -23.04 -7.13
N VAL A 160 10.27 -23.20 -5.80
CA VAL A 160 11.14 -22.45 -4.86
C VAL A 160 12.59 -22.89 -5.04
N GLU A 161 12.81 -24.20 -5.15
CA GLU A 161 14.11 -24.86 -5.25
C GLU A 161 14.68 -24.87 -6.70
N HIS A 162 13.87 -24.47 -7.70
CA HIS A 162 14.25 -24.47 -9.11
C HIS A 162 15.14 -23.26 -9.47
N GLY A 163 16.44 -23.54 -9.65
CA GLY A 163 17.45 -22.58 -10.13
C GLY A 163 18.36 -21.99 -9.04
N SER A 164 18.18 -22.39 -7.77
CA SER A 164 18.85 -21.79 -6.61
C SER A 164 19.88 -22.73 -6.00
N THR A 165 21.18 -22.51 -6.26
CA THR A 165 22.28 -23.31 -5.69
C THR A 165 22.80 -22.80 -4.33
N ASN A 166 22.40 -21.60 -3.90
CA ASN A 166 23.06 -20.86 -2.79
C ASN A 166 22.11 -20.27 -1.72
N LEU A 167 20.84 -20.70 -1.64
CA LEU A 167 19.91 -20.18 -0.63
C LEU A 167 19.96 -20.99 0.68
N ARG A 168 19.90 -20.31 1.82
CA ARG A 168 19.69 -20.98 3.11
C ARG A 168 18.20 -21.30 3.28
N PRO A 169 17.82 -22.49 3.81
CA PRO A 169 16.42 -22.83 4.07
C PRO A 169 15.69 -21.81 4.97
N GLU A 170 16.43 -21.14 5.85
CA GLU A 170 15.95 -20.10 6.77
C GLU A 170 15.42 -18.83 6.07
N ASP A 171 15.93 -18.51 4.87
CA ASP A 171 15.59 -17.27 4.16
C ASP A 171 14.20 -17.33 3.49
N PHE A 172 13.75 -18.53 3.11
CA PHE A 172 12.51 -18.75 2.35
C PHE A 172 11.81 -20.07 2.75
N PRO A 173 10.92 -20.06 3.77
CA PRO A 173 10.18 -21.27 4.15
C PRO A 173 9.26 -21.74 3.02
N SER A 174 9.28 -23.06 2.78
CA SER A 174 8.51 -23.75 1.75
C SER A 174 7.50 -24.72 2.38
N PRO A 175 6.33 -24.96 1.74
CA PRO A 175 5.26 -25.72 2.37
C PRO A 175 5.60 -27.21 2.49
N VAL A 176 5.17 -27.82 3.60
CA VAL A 176 5.36 -29.25 3.87
C VAL A 176 4.66 -30.09 2.79
N VAL A 177 5.39 -31.05 2.20
CA VAL A 177 4.80 -31.99 1.24
C VAL A 177 4.06 -33.09 2.01
N GLY A 178 2.81 -33.33 1.63
CA GLY A 178 1.95 -34.29 2.32
C GLY A 178 2.51 -35.71 2.33
N SER A 179 2.52 -36.33 3.51
CA SER A 179 2.86 -37.75 3.69
C SER A 179 1.65 -38.65 3.43
N VAL A 180 1.90 -39.82 2.83
CA VAL A 180 0.89 -40.87 2.54
C VAL A 180 0.19 -41.37 3.83
N ALA A 181 0.80 -41.19 5.00
CA ALA A 181 0.20 -41.52 6.30
C ALA A 181 -1.01 -40.65 6.69
N HIS A 182 -1.32 -39.58 5.95
CA HIS A 182 -2.36 -38.60 6.29
C HIS A 182 -3.29 -38.24 5.12
N ASP A 183 -3.62 -39.21 4.24
CA ASP A 183 -4.44 -38.99 3.04
C ASP A 183 -5.80 -38.28 3.28
N ASN A 184 -6.42 -38.49 4.45
CA ASN A 184 -7.74 -37.95 4.80
C ASN A 184 -7.72 -36.53 5.39
N VAL A 185 -6.56 -35.89 5.59
CA VAL A 185 -6.49 -34.54 6.15
C VAL A 185 -5.95 -33.56 5.12
N PRO A 186 -6.71 -32.51 4.73
CA PRO A 186 -6.20 -31.48 3.83
C PRO A 186 -4.94 -30.85 4.40
N THR A 187 -3.81 -31.11 3.75
CA THR A 187 -2.48 -30.60 4.11
C THR A 187 -2.33 -29.08 3.91
N SER A 188 -3.42 -28.40 3.53
CA SER A 188 -3.30 -27.33 2.57
C SER A 188 -4.56 -26.41 2.44
N GLY A 189 -4.44 -25.06 2.60
CA GLY A 189 -5.44 -23.99 2.28
C GLY A 189 -4.85 -22.87 1.37
N ASP A 190 -5.64 -22.08 0.63
CA ASP A 190 -5.16 -21.47 -0.64
C ASP A 190 -4.08 -20.37 -0.62
N THR A 191 -3.40 -20.22 -1.78
CA THR A 191 -1.95 -20.00 -1.80
C THR A 191 -1.47 -18.95 -2.78
N VAL A 192 -1.03 -17.80 -2.27
CA VAL A 192 -0.50 -16.67 -3.06
C VAL A 192 1.03 -16.56 -2.94
N LYS A 193 1.69 -16.07 -3.98
CA LYS A 193 3.16 -16.12 -4.16
C LYS A 193 3.66 -14.91 -4.95
N ASP A 194 4.70 -14.22 -4.47
CA ASP A 194 5.26 -13.04 -5.16
C ASP A 194 6.30 -13.37 -6.24
N SER A 195 6.40 -12.57 -7.31
CA SER A 195 7.48 -12.63 -8.31
C SER A 195 8.12 -11.26 -8.60
N LYS A 196 9.46 -11.16 -8.55
CA LYS A 196 10.19 -9.93 -8.88
C LYS A 196 10.23 -9.64 -10.38
N GLY A 197 10.00 -8.37 -10.75
CA GLY A 197 10.61 -7.75 -11.92
C GLY A 197 12.07 -7.32 -11.63
N ALA A 198 12.95 -7.46 -12.61
CA ALA A 198 14.42 -7.33 -12.52
C ALA A 198 15.13 -8.41 -11.66
N SER A 199 15.76 -9.36 -12.36
CA SER A 199 16.91 -10.18 -11.92
C SER A 199 16.82 -10.88 -10.55
N GLY A 200 16.09 -12.01 -10.49
CA GLY A 200 16.23 -13.03 -9.42
C GLY A 200 14.93 -13.41 -8.72
N CYS A 201 14.19 -14.37 -9.29
CA CYS A 201 12.91 -14.84 -8.74
C CYS A 201 13.13 -15.68 -7.46
N HIS A 202 12.48 -15.30 -6.35
CA HIS A 202 12.50 -16.01 -5.07
C HIS A 202 11.05 -16.14 -4.56
N TRP A 203 10.79 -17.14 -3.72
CA TRP A 203 9.46 -17.77 -3.62
C TRP A 203 9.20 -18.29 -2.19
N GLY A 204 7.97 -18.21 -1.64
CA GLY A 204 7.64 -18.76 -0.31
C GLY A 204 6.15 -18.73 0.03
N GLN A 205 5.67 -19.60 0.95
CA GLN A 205 4.23 -19.85 1.16
C GLN A 205 3.87 -20.71 2.39
N GLY A 206 2.58 -20.79 2.79
CA GLY A 206 2.07 -21.66 3.88
C GLY A 206 0.57 -21.93 3.91
N ARG A 207 0.12 -22.86 4.76
CA ARG A 207 -1.25 -23.43 4.77
C ARG A 207 -1.76 -23.85 6.20
N ALA A 208 -3.00 -24.38 6.37
CA ALA A 208 -3.63 -24.69 7.68
C ALA A 208 -4.40 -26.04 7.75
N ARG A 209 -4.63 -26.59 8.96
CA ARG A 209 -5.26 -27.92 9.24
C ARG A 209 -6.57 -27.78 10.05
N ALA A 210 -7.40 -28.83 10.06
CA ALA A 210 -8.69 -28.86 10.78
C ALA A 210 -8.80 -30.03 11.77
N GLY A 211 -9.53 -29.82 12.88
CA GLY A 211 -10.18 -30.90 13.65
C GLY A 211 -9.34 -31.69 14.65
N LEU A 212 -9.05 -31.10 15.83
CA LEU A 212 -8.78 -31.82 17.08
C LEU A 212 -9.39 -31.03 18.26
N LYS A 213 -9.65 -31.70 19.39
CA LYS A 213 -10.41 -31.12 20.52
C LYS A 213 -9.69 -29.92 21.14
N SER A 214 -10.49 -29.02 21.71
CA SER A 214 -10.05 -27.79 22.37
C SER A 214 -9.07 -28.04 23.53
N GLU A 215 -7.78 -27.86 23.27
CA GLU A 215 -6.81 -27.41 24.26
C GLU A 215 -6.29 -26.00 23.87
N GLU A 216 -5.97 -25.19 24.88
CA GLU A 216 -6.01 -23.73 24.80
C GLU A 216 -4.84 -23.09 24.02
N LEU A 217 -4.82 -23.21 22.69
CA LEU A 217 -3.87 -22.47 21.86
C LEU A 217 -4.16 -20.95 21.90
N HIS A 218 -3.29 -20.21 22.59
CA HIS A 218 -3.41 -18.75 22.71
C HIS A 218 -3.16 -18.05 21.35
N PRO A 219 -4.15 -17.32 20.77
CA PRO A 219 -3.95 -16.64 19.49
C PRO A 219 -2.76 -15.66 19.47
N ASN A 220 -2.00 -15.78 18.37
CA ASN A 220 -1.04 -14.80 17.86
C ASN A 220 -1.80 -13.47 17.59
N PRO A 221 -1.21 -12.29 17.86
CA PRO A 221 -1.99 -11.04 18.03
C PRO A 221 -1.85 -10.03 16.90
N LEU A 222 -0.90 -10.29 16.00
CA LEU A 222 -0.73 -9.66 14.69
C LEU A 222 -1.62 -10.40 13.68
N VAL A 223 -2.88 -10.58 14.08
CA VAL A 223 -3.91 -11.32 13.38
C VAL A 223 -5.16 -10.45 13.39
N ARG A 224 -5.58 -10.01 12.20
CA ARG A 224 -6.79 -9.22 11.99
C ARG A 224 -7.96 -10.18 11.84
N PHE A 225 -9.05 -9.86 12.54
CA PHE A 225 -10.31 -10.59 12.43
C PHE A 225 -11.35 -9.63 11.86
N ARG A 226 -12.00 -10.03 10.76
CA ARG A 226 -13.11 -9.29 10.15
C ARG A 226 -14.37 -10.15 10.23
N ALA A 227 -15.47 -9.56 10.68
CA ALA A 227 -16.76 -10.23 10.64
C ALA A 227 -17.18 -10.43 9.19
N ILE A 228 -17.67 -11.62 8.84
CA ILE A 228 -18.28 -11.87 7.54
C ILE A 228 -19.76 -11.49 7.67
N GLU A 229 -20.10 -10.26 7.28
CA GLU A 229 -21.40 -9.65 7.61
C GLU A 229 -22.57 -10.34 6.90
N TRP A 230 -22.34 -10.80 5.66
CA TRP A 230 -23.30 -11.57 4.86
C TRP A 230 -23.48 -13.04 5.32
N ALA A 231 -22.76 -13.50 6.35
CA ALA A 231 -22.90 -14.86 6.87
C ALA A 231 -24.06 -14.99 7.88
N ASP A 232 -25.25 -14.58 7.46
CA ASP A 232 -26.48 -14.55 8.24
C ASP A 232 -27.25 -15.89 8.25
N THR A 233 -27.32 -16.61 7.13
CA THR A 233 -27.99 -17.92 6.99
C THR A 233 -27.15 -19.10 7.51
N GLU A 234 -27.77 -20.27 7.73
CA GLU A 234 -27.05 -21.48 8.13
C GLU A 234 -26.06 -21.98 7.04
N GLU A 235 -26.40 -21.79 5.77
CA GLU A 235 -25.55 -22.18 4.63
C GLU A 235 -24.36 -21.21 4.47
N SER A 236 -24.60 -19.90 4.50
CA SER A 236 -23.54 -18.89 4.37
C SER A 236 -22.57 -18.89 5.57
N ARG A 237 -22.99 -19.43 6.73
CA ARG A 237 -22.12 -19.71 7.90
C ARG A 237 -21.20 -20.94 7.76
N ARG A 238 -21.28 -21.71 6.68
CA ARG A 238 -20.38 -22.85 6.45
C ARG A 238 -19.04 -22.35 5.87
N ARG A 239 -17.93 -22.87 6.40
CA ARG A 239 -16.58 -22.55 5.87
C ARG A 239 -16.47 -22.90 4.38
N GLU A 240 -17.11 -23.98 3.96
CA GLU A 240 -17.20 -24.40 2.55
C GLU A 240 -17.80 -23.30 1.68
N PHE A 241 -18.91 -22.69 2.10
CA PHE A 241 -19.54 -21.58 1.38
C PHE A 241 -18.54 -20.43 1.21
N ALA A 242 -17.92 -19.96 2.30
CA ALA A 242 -16.92 -18.89 2.24
C ALA A 242 -15.71 -19.24 1.35
N VAL A 243 -15.21 -20.48 1.37
CA VAL A 243 -14.15 -20.94 0.46
C VAL A 243 -14.63 -20.98 -1.00
N THR A 244 -15.92 -21.22 -1.26
CA THR A 244 -16.49 -21.19 -2.62
C THR A 244 -16.94 -19.83 -3.12
N THR A 245 -17.12 -18.82 -2.25
CA THR A 245 -17.65 -17.49 -2.63
C THR A 245 -16.69 -16.32 -2.38
N LEU A 246 -16.00 -16.29 -1.23
CA LEU A 246 -15.09 -15.22 -0.83
C LEU A 246 -13.69 -15.37 -1.42
N TYR A 247 -13.12 -16.58 -1.37
CA TYR A 247 -11.77 -16.86 -1.91
C TYR A 247 -11.66 -16.60 -3.42
N PRO A 248 -12.64 -16.98 -4.28
CA PRO A 248 -12.60 -16.63 -5.69
C PRO A 248 -12.46 -15.14 -5.93
N ARG A 249 -13.30 -14.34 -5.26
CA ARG A 249 -13.32 -12.88 -5.36
C ARG A 249 -11.95 -12.32 -4.97
N LEU A 250 -11.45 -12.64 -3.76
CA LEU A 250 -10.16 -12.16 -3.29
C LEU A 250 -8.98 -12.57 -4.18
N LEU A 251 -8.84 -13.87 -4.45
CA LEU A 251 -7.68 -14.40 -5.16
C LEU A 251 -7.67 -13.96 -6.63
N TYR A 252 -8.80 -14.00 -7.33
CA TYR A 252 -8.88 -13.55 -8.72
C TYR A 252 -8.69 -12.02 -8.83
N THR A 253 -9.31 -11.23 -7.96
CA THR A 253 -9.30 -9.76 -8.07
C THR A 253 -7.89 -9.17 -7.91
N PHE A 254 -7.04 -9.76 -7.06
CA PHE A 254 -5.69 -9.25 -6.79
C PHE A 254 -4.53 -10.01 -7.47
N SER A 255 -4.76 -11.19 -8.04
CA SER A 255 -3.69 -11.95 -8.71
C SER A 255 -3.29 -11.38 -10.08
N ASP A 256 -1.99 -11.37 -10.35
CA ASP A 256 -1.40 -11.24 -11.69
C ASP A 256 -1.51 -12.55 -12.48
N CYS A 257 -1.36 -13.69 -11.80
CA CYS A 257 -1.41 -15.02 -12.41
C CYS A 257 -2.11 -16.03 -11.50
N VAL A 258 -2.91 -16.92 -12.10
CA VAL A 258 -3.69 -17.94 -11.41
C VAL A 258 -3.31 -19.31 -11.97
N VAL A 259 -2.87 -20.21 -11.10
CA VAL A 259 -2.33 -21.53 -11.44
C VAL A 259 -3.28 -22.63 -10.94
N PHE A 260 -4.03 -23.24 -11.86
CA PHE A 260 -4.95 -24.35 -11.55
C PHE A 260 -4.24 -25.70 -11.65
N VAL A 261 -4.06 -26.39 -10.52
CA VAL A 261 -3.36 -27.67 -10.43
C VAL A 261 -4.33 -28.84 -10.44
N LEU A 262 -4.14 -29.76 -11.39
CA LEU A 262 -5.02 -30.89 -11.69
C LEU A 262 -4.25 -32.21 -11.62
N ARG A 263 -4.91 -33.28 -11.17
CA ARG A 263 -4.32 -34.63 -11.15
C ARG A 263 -4.85 -35.60 -12.21
N ASN A 264 -6.00 -35.30 -12.82
CA ASN A 264 -6.61 -36.15 -13.84
C ASN A 264 -7.20 -35.31 -14.99
N PRO A 265 -6.68 -35.40 -16.23
CA PRO A 265 -7.17 -34.62 -17.37
C PRO A 265 -8.64 -34.88 -17.70
N LYS A 266 -9.16 -36.10 -17.47
CA LYS A 266 -10.56 -36.45 -17.75
C LYS A 266 -11.57 -35.65 -16.91
N THR A 267 -11.11 -34.98 -15.84
CA THR A 267 -11.95 -34.11 -15.00
C THR A 267 -11.95 -32.65 -15.42
N PHE A 268 -11.19 -32.27 -16.46
CA PHE A 268 -11.03 -30.88 -16.88
C PHE A 268 -12.35 -30.20 -17.26
N GLN A 269 -13.15 -30.85 -18.13
CA GLN A 269 -14.42 -30.29 -18.62
C GLN A 269 -15.47 -30.11 -17.51
N SER A 270 -15.60 -31.08 -16.60
CA SER A 270 -16.68 -31.10 -15.60
C SER A 270 -16.33 -30.37 -14.30
N ALA A 271 -15.09 -30.50 -13.81
CA ALA A 271 -14.70 -30.03 -12.48
C ALA A 271 -13.83 -28.78 -12.47
N VAL A 272 -13.15 -28.47 -13.58
CA VAL A 272 -12.11 -27.41 -13.63
C VAL A 272 -12.57 -26.22 -14.44
N LEU A 273 -12.96 -26.46 -15.70
CA LEU A 273 -13.39 -25.41 -16.61
C LEU A 273 -14.64 -24.69 -16.04
N THR A 274 -15.55 -25.44 -15.44
CA THR A 274 -16.69 -24.91 -14.65
C THR A 274 -16.23 -23.98 -13.54
N LYS A 275 -15.32 -24.43 -12.66
CA LYS A 275 -14.82 -23.61 -11.56
C LYS A 275 -14.05 -22.38 -12.04
N LEU A 276 -13.22 -22.52 -13.08
CA LEU A 276 -12.46 -21.44 -13.69
C LEU A 276 -13.40 -20.35 -14.25
N LEU A 277 -14.45 -20.76 -14.96
CA LEU A 277 -15.45 -19.83 -15.49
C LEU A 277 -16.31 -19.21 -14.39
N ASP A 278 -16.79 -19.98 -13.40
CA ASP A 278 -17.59 -19.43 -12.29
C ASP A 278 -16.76 -18.51 -11.37
N TRP A 279 -15.46 -18.77 -11.16
CA TRP A 279 -14.53 -17.84 -10.50
C TRP A 279 -14.39 -16.55 -11.31
N GLY A 280 -14.18 -16.69 -12.62
CA GLY A 280 -14.15 -15.57 -13.56
C GLY A 280 -15.42 -14.74 -13.51
N VAL A 281 -16.61 -15.36 -13.56
CA VAL A 281 -17.92 -14.69 -13.45
C VAL A 281 -18.02 -13.95 -12.12
N ALA A 282 -17.86 -14.65 -10.99
CA ALA A 282 -18.05 -14.07 -9.66
C ALA A 282 -17.13 -12.86 -9.43
N ALA A 283 -15.82 -13.00 -9.70
CA ALA A 283 -14.85 -11.96 -9.40
C ALA A 283 -14.78 -10.86 -10.48
N LEU A 284 -15.13 -11.16 -11.73
CA LEU A 284 -15.35 -10.12 -12.73
C LEU A 284 -16.58 -9.31 -12.35
N GLU A 285 -17.73 -9.92 -12.07
CA GLU A 285 -18.99 -9.22 -11.72
C GLU A 285 -18.87 -8.35 -10.48
N THR A 286 -18.06 -8.76 -9.50
CA THR A 286 -17.85 -8.01 -8.25
C THR A 286 -16.58 -7.15 -8.25
N SER A 287 -16.09 -6.72 -9.42
CA SER A 287 -14.99 -5.74 -9.52
C SER A 287 -15.17 -4.71 -10.64
N ILE A 288 -15.01 -3.43 -10.28
CA ILE A 288 -15.06 -2.28 -11.18
C ILE A 288 -13.69 -1.60 -11.19
N ASN A 289 -13.28 -1.11 -12.37
CA ASN A 289 -12.02 -0.41 -12.59
C ASN A 289 -10.70 -1.19 -12.33
N GLN A 290 -10.77 -2.51 -12.08
CA GLN A 290 -9.61 -3.40 -11.97
C GLN A 290 -8.60 -3.19 -13.13
N PRO A 291 -7.29 -3.10 -12.86
CA PRO A 291 -6.31 -2.64 -13.86
C PRO A 291 -5.84 -3.67 -14.88
N SER A 292 -5.99 -4.96 -14.58
CA SER A 292 -5.68 -6.08 -15.48
C SER A 292 -6.49 -7.30 -15.05
N LEU A 293 -6.84 -8.19 -15.97
CA LEU A 293 -7.35 -9.52 -15.63
C LEU A 293 -6.18 -10.48 -15.35
N PRO A 294 -6.32 -11.46 -14.45
CA PRO A 294 -5.27 -12.45 -14.21
C PRO A 294 -4.95 -13.27 -15.47
N HIS A 295 -3.70 -13.69 -15.59
CA HIS A 295 -3.29 -14.74 -16.54
C HIS A 295 -3.60 -16.13 -15.96
N CYS A 296 -4.09 -17.07 -16.77
CA CYS A 296 -4.40 -18.43 -16.33
C CYS A 296 -3.35 -19.44 -16.82
N VAL A 297 -2.83 -20.25 -15.90
CA VAL A 297 -1.99 -21.43 -16.21
C VAL A 297 -2.64 -22.67 -15.59
N VAL A 298 -2.88 -23.71 -16.39
CA VAL A 298 -3.36 -25.01 -15.93
C VAL A 298 -2.19 -25.98 -15.86
N VAL A 299 -1.97 -26.61 -14.71
CA VAL A 299 -0.91 -27.61 -14.50
C VAL A 299 -1.54 -28.99 -14.38
N GLN A 300 -1.30 -29.85 -15.38
CA GLN A 300 -1.69 -31.25 -15.37
C GLN A 300 -0.59 -32.09 -14.71
N ASN A 301 -0.68 -32.22 -13.39
CA ASN A 301 0.28 -32.91 -12.53
C ASN A 301 -0.02 -34.41 -12.47
N GLY A 302 0.95 -35.23 -12.88
CA GLY A 302 0.79 -36.68 -12.97
C GLY A 302 0.32 -37.17 -14.35
N SER A 303 0.82 -36.55 -15.42
CA SER A 303 0.62 -37.03 -16.80
C SER A 303 1.45 -38.30 -17.07
N ASP A 304 0.98 -39.19 -17.93
CA ASP A 304 1.76 -40.38 -18.31
C ASP A 304 3.10 -39.97 -18.96
N PRO A 305 4.26 -40.49 -18.52
CA PRO A 305 5.55 -40.24 -19.18
C PRO A 305 5.58 -40.64 -20.66
N GLY A 306 4.75 -41.60 -21.09
CA GLY A 306 4.69 -42.15 -22.45
C GLY A 306 3.84 -41.37 -23.46
N ILE A 307 3.37 -40.15 -23.14
CA ILE A 307 2.65 -39.29 -24.09
C ILE A 307 3.55 -38.81 -25.24
N ASP A 308 2.94 -38.35 -26.34
CA ASP A 308 3.63 -37.69 -27.46
C ASP A 308 4.56 -36.59 -26.92
N SER A 309 5.82 -36.58 -27.39
CA SER A 309 6.83 -35.63 -26.92
C SER A 309 6.41 -34.17 -27.12
N ARG A 310 5.53 -33.88 -28.08
CA ARG A 310 4.93 -32.56 -28.31
C ARG A 310 3.97 -32.13 -27.19
N GLU A 311 3.37 -33.04 -26.43
CA GLU A 311 2.51 -32.69 -25.29
C GLU A 311 3.27 -32.13 -24.07
N TRP A 312 4.60 -32.20 -24.09
CA TRP A 312 5.47 -31.48 -23.15
C TRP A 312 5.67 -30.00 -23.55
N GLU A 313 5.31 -29.59 -24.77
CA GLU A 313 5.30 -28.20 -25.22
C GLU A 313 4.01 -27.47 -24.82
N ILE A 314 4.15 -26.25 -24.28
CA ILE A 314 3.03 -25.48 -23.72
C ILE A 314 1.97 -25.18 -24.79
N ASP A 315 2.38 -24.73 -25.98
CA ASP A 315 1.44 -24.36 -27.04
C ASP A 315 0.62 -25.56 -27.51
N TYR A 316 1.27 -26.70 -27.77
CA TYR A 316 0.61 -27.93 -28.21
C TYR A 316 -0.28 -28.53 -27.10
N ALA A 317 0.20 -28.56 -25.84
CA ALA A 317 -0.59 -29.00 -24.69
C ALA A 317 -1.85 -28.13 -24.48
N THR A 318 -1.73 -26.81 -24.73
CA THR A 318 -2.86 -25.86 -24.64
C THR A 318 -3.88 -26.13 -25.73
N GLN A 319 -3.44 -26.25 -26.99
CA GLN A 319 -4.32 -26.54 -28.13
C GLN A 319 -5.02 -27.91 -27.97
N ASN A 320 -4.31 -28.96 -27.58
CA ASN A 320 -4.90 -30.29 -27.41
C ASN A 320 -5.98 -30.31 -26.30
N LEU A 321 -5.74 -29.61 -25.18
CA LEU A 321 -6.74 -29.49 -24.11
C LEU A 321 -7.98 -28.72 -24.58
N LEU A 322 -7.80 -27.65 -25.37
CA LEU A 322 -8.91 -26.88 -25.96
C LEU A 322 -9.68 -27.69 -27.01
N MET A 323 -9.01 -28.52 -27.82
CA MET A 323 -9.65 -29.45 -28.75
C MET A 323 -10.50 -30.49 -28.01
N THR A 324 -10.03 -31.00 -26.86
CA THR A 324 -10.77 -31.95 -26.02
C THR A 324 -12.10 -31.38 -25.53
N VAL A 325 -12.19 -30.05 -25.32
CA VAL A 325 -13.43 -29.37 -24.89
C VAL A 325 -14.15 -28.63 -26.03
N LYS A 326 -13.79 -28.85 -27.29
CA LYS A 326 -14.35 -28.13 -28.45
C LYS A 326 -15.88 -28.20 -28.51
N GLY A 327 -16.45 -29.38 -28.24
CA GLY A 327 -17.91 -29.59 -28.23
C GLY A 327 -18.63 -29.09 -26.96
N ALA A 328 -17.92 -28.51 -25.99
CA ALA A 328 -18.56 -28.08 -24.74
C ALA A 328 -19.54 -26.89 -24.91
N LEU A 329 -19.56 -26.24 -26.08
CA LEU A 329 -20.54 -25.22 -26.47
C LEU A 329 -21.65 -25.74 -27.41
N ASP A 330 -21.64 -27.03 -27.79
CA ASP A 330 -22.60 -27.59 -28.75
C ASP A 330 -24.03 -27.62 -28.21
N PHE A 331 -25.01 -27.40 -29.10
CA PHE A 331 -26.41 -27.23 -28.71
C PHE A 331 -27.05 -28.51 -28.14
N VAL A 332 -26.57 -29.69 -28.56
CA VAL A 332 -27.12 -31.00 -28.18
C VAL A 332 -26.32 -31.62 -27.03
N GLU A 333 -24.99 -31.71 -27.15
CA GLU A 333 -24.12 -32.42 -26.21
C GLU A 333 -23.27 -31.49 -25.31
N GLY A 334 -23.31 -30.17 -25.53
CA GLY A 334 -22.52 -29.20 -24.80
C GLY A 334 -23.06 -28.83 -23.41
N VAL A 335 -22.17 -28.34 -22.54
CA VAL A 335 -22.44 -28.03 -21.14
C VAL A 335 -23.44 -26.85 -21.04
N PRO A 336 -24.62 -27.02 -20.41
CA PRO A 336 -25.64 -25.97 -20.36
C PRO A 336 -25.14 -24.64 -19.80
N ARG A 337 -24.35 -24.68 -18.70
CA ARG A 337 -23.76 -23.50 -18.07
C ARG A 337 -22.79 -22.74 -18.99
N PHE A 338 -22.01 -23.42 -19.82
CA PHE A 338 -21.08 -22.73 -20.72
C PHE A 338 -21.82 -22.10 -21.89
N ARG A 339 -22.91 -22.73 -22.35
CA ARG A 339 -23.82 -22.14 -23.33
C ARG A 339 -24.56 -20.92 -22.78
N GLU A 340 -25.01 -20.96 -21.53
CA GLU A 340 -25.60 -19.80 -20.83
C GLU A 340 -24.62 -18.62 -20.83
N LEU A 341 -23.37 -18.84 -20.39
CA LEU A 341 -22.34 -17.78 -20.37
C LEU A 341 -21.96 -17.30 -21.78
N ALA A 342 -21.81 -18.21 -22.75
CA ALA A 342 -21.53 -17.84 -24.14
C ALA A 342 -22.70 -17.04 -24.75
N ASN A 343 -23.95 -17.42 -24.48
CA ASN A 343 -25.13 -16.71 -24.95
C ASN A 343 -25.30 -15.35 -24.27
N LYS A 344 -24.95 -15.22 -22.98
CA LYS A 344 -24.84 -13.92 -22.29
C LYS A 344 -23.89 -13.00 -23.04
N TRP A 345 -22.67 -13.46 -23.35
CA TRP A 345 -21.70 -12.65 -24.11
C TRP A 345 -22.10 -12.40 -25.57
N ARG A 346 -22.75 -13.34 -26.25
CA ARG A 346 -23.31 -13.16 -27.60
C ARG A 346 -24.44 -12.12 -27.63
N GLY A 347 -25.36 -12.18 -26.67
CA GLY A 347 -26.44 -11.19 -26.50
C GLY A 347 -25.93 -9.80 -26.15
N LEU A 348 -24.78 -9.72 -25.48
CA LEU A 348 -24.05 -8.46 -25.25
C LEU A 348 -23.29 -7.97 -26.50
N GLY A 349 -23.23 -8.73 -27.60
CA GLY A 349 -22.56 -8.33 -28.84
C GLY A 349 -21.11 -8.82 -29.02
N LYS A 350 -20.65 -9.83 -28.27
CA LYS A 350 -19.34 -10.48 -28.51
C LYS A 350 -19.48 -11.77 -29.33
N HIS A 351 -18.57 -11.95 -30.29
CA HIS A 351 -18.40 -13.21 -31.00
C HIS A 351 -17.72 -14.24 -30.11
N ILE A 352 -18.44 -15.32 -29.76
CA ILE A 352 -17.94 -16.46 -28.98
C ILE A 352 -18.22 -17.72 -29.81
N TYR A 353 -17.19 -18.28 -30.43
CA TYR A 353 -17.30 -19.50 -31.26
C TYR A 353 -16.69 -20.72 -30.58
N THR A 354 -15.64 -20.51 -29.77
CA THR A 354 -14.87 -21.55 -29.08
C THR A 354 -14.92 -21.38 -27.57
N VAL A 355 -14.52 -22.42 -26.83
CA VAL A 355 -14.30 -22.33 -25.38
C VAL A 355 -13.16 -21.36 -25.05
N GLU A 356 -12.15 -21.22 -25.92
CA GLU A 356 -11.07 -20.26 -25.77
C GLU A 356 -11.59 -18.81 -25.80
N ASP A 357 -12.46 -18.48 -26.77
CA ASP A 357 -13.11 -17.16 -26.86
C ASP A 357 -13.87 -16.77 -25.59
N LEU A 358 -14.43 -17.77 -24.89
CA LEU A 358 -15.15 -17.60 -23.63
C LEU A 358 -14.20 -17.44 -22.44
N ILE A 359 -13.15 -18.27 -22.34
CA ILE A 359 -12.11 -18.15 -21.29
C ILE A 359 -11.44 -16.77 -21.37
N LEU A 360 -11.15 -16.28 -22.57
CA LEU A 360 -10.51 -14.97 -22.80
C LEU A 360 -11.45 -13.76 -22.54
N ARG A 361 -12.70 -13.98 -22.10
CA ARG A 361 -13.53 -12.91 -21.48
C ARG A 361 -13.29 -12.78 -19.98
N TYR A 362 -12.67 -13.79 -19.36
CA TYR A 362 -12.42 -13.85 -17.92
C TYR A 362 -10.94 -13.93 -17.57
N TYR A 363 -10.02 -14.10 -18.52
CA TYR A 363 -8.57 -14.19 -18.26
C TYR A 363 -7.77 -13.53 -19.39
N SER A 364 -6.65 -12.88 -19.05
CA SER A 364 -5.78 -12.21 -20.03
C SER A 364 -5.02 -13.18 -20.95
N SER A 365 -4.83 -14.43 -20.52
CA SER A 365 -4.30 -15.52 -21.35
C SER A 365 -4.66 -16.87 -20.73
N PHE A 366 -4.65 -17.93 -21.55
CA PHE A 366 -4.79 -19.31 -21.10
C PHE A 366 -3.60 -20.15 -21.58
N ARG A 367 -2.99 -20.94 -20.68
CA ARG A 367 -1.81 -21.78 -20.94
C ARG A 367 -1.90 -23.10 -20.19
N VAL A 368 -1.36 -24.18 -20.75
CA VAL A 368 -1.32 -25.52 -20.13
C VAL A 368 0.13 -26.01 -20.01
N VAL A 369 0.49 -26.54 -18.84
CA VAL A 369 1.78 -27.20 -18.56
C VAL A 369 1.51 -28.60 -18.03
N ARG A 370 2.30 -29.59 -18.46
CA ARG A 370 2.16 -30.99 -18.02
C ARG A 370 3.36 -31.39 -17.18
N VAL A 371 3.13 -32.09 -16.07
CA VAL A 371 4.18 -32.65 -15.21
C VAL A 371 3.97 -34.16 -15.12
N PRO A 372 4.99 -35.00 -15.34
CA PRO A 372 4.81 -36.46 -15.42
C PRO A 372 4.50 -37.10 -14.06
N ALA A 373 3.84 -38.26 -14.10
CA ALA A 373 3.70 -39.21 -12.99
C ALA A 373 4.83 -40.22 -13.03
N GLY A 374 5.83 -40.07 -12.16
CA GLY A 374 6.91 -41.06 -12.04
C GLY A 374 8.28 -40.44 -11.79
N PRO A 375 9.34 -41.27 -11.73
CA PRO A 375 10.70 -40.85 -11.39
C PRO A 375 11.48 -40.17 -12.54
N SER A 376 10.81 -39.60 -13.54
CA SER A 376 11.44 -38.86 -14.66
C SER A 376 11.92 -37.46 -14.22
N TYR A 377 12.90 -37.42 -13.30
CA TYR A 377 13.34 -36.20 -12.61
C TYR A 377 13.80 -35.09 -13.56
N MET A 378 14.40 -35.43 -14.70
CA MET A 378 14.84 -34.43 -15.68
C MET A 378 13.65 -33.76 -16.38
N ILE A 379 12.65 -34.54 -16.81
CA ILE A 379 11.40 -34.02 -17.40
C ILE A 379 10.64 -33.18 -16.37
N ILE A 380 10.56 -33.63 -15.10
CA ILE A 380 9.97 -32.83 -14.01
C ILE A 380 10.69 -31.49 -13.87
N ASN A 381 12.03 -31.49 -13.79
CA ASN A 381 12.82 -30.27 -13.67
C ASN A 381 12.56 -29.31 -14.85
N GLU A 382 12.56 -29.82 -16.08
CA GLU A 382 12.31 -29.02 -17.27
C GLU A 382 10.88 -28.41 -17.26
N GLN A 383 9.87 -29.22 -16.91
CA GLN A 383 8.48 -28.76 -16.83
C GLN A 383 8.24 -27.76 -15.70
N ILE A 384 8.97 -27.88 -14.58
CA ILE A 384 8.97 -26.86 -13.52
C ILE A 384 9.63 -25.55 -14.01
N GLY A 385 10.71 -25.62 -14.79
CA GLY A 385 11.30 -24.44 -15.45
C GLY A 385 10.38 -23.80 -16.50
N ARG A 386 9.65 -24.61 -17.28
CA ARG A 386 8.61 -24.16 -18.23
C ARG A 386 7.45 -23.48 -17.51
N LEU A 387 6.96 -24.06 -16.40
CA LEU A 387 5.95 -23.46 -15.53
C LEU A 387 6.43 -22.13 -14.92
N GLN A 388 7.68 -22.07 -14.44
CA GLN A 388 8.29 -20.86 -13.89
C GLN A 388 8.32 -19.73 -14.94
N ARG A 389 8.66 -20.06 -16.19
CA ARG A 389 8.68 -19.13 -17.33
C ARG A 389 7.27 -18.67 -17.70
N ALA A 390 6.29 -19.58 -17.78
CA ALA A 390 4.90 -19.25 -18.09
C ALA A 390 4.28 -18.29 -17.06
N ILE A 391 4.50 -18.56 -15.76
CA ILE A 391 4.08 -17.68 -14.67
C ILE A 391 4.74 -16.30 -14.82
N ARG A 392 6.07 -16.25 -14.98
CA ARG A 392 6.82 -14.99 -15.10
C ARG A 392 6.34 -14.14 -16.28
N ASN A 393 6.14 -14.75 -17.44
CA ASN A 393 5.66 -14.04 -18.63
C ASN A 393 4.24 -13.46 -18.43
N GLY A 394 3.35 -14.18 -17.73
CA GLY A 394 2.03 -13.66 -17.34
C GLY A 394 2.13 -12.50 -16.36
N CYS A 395 2.99 -12.62 -15.34
CA CYS A 395 3.26 -11.53 -14.40
C CYS A 395 3.85 -10.30 -15.10
N GLU A 396 4.78 -10.45 -16.04
CA GLU A 396 5.41 -9.35 -16.78
C GLU A 396 4.42 -8.64 -17.72
N ALA A 397 3.52 -9.41 -18.36
CA ALA A 397 2.41 -8.84 -19.14
C ALA A 397 1.44 -8.05 -18.25
N SER A 398 0.99 -8.63 -17.12
CA SER A 398 0.15 -7.95 -16.13
C SER A 398 0.81 -6.68 -15.58
N PHE A 399 2.12 -6.70 -15.30
CA PHE A 399 2.90 -5.52 -14.89
C PHE A 399 2.82 -4.41 -15.96
N CYS A 400 3.00 -4.76 -17.23
CA CYS A 400 2.91 -3.82 -18.34
C CYS A 400 1.50 -3.23 -18.48
N SER A 401 0.45 -4.06 -18.38
CA SER A 401 -0.95 -3.59 -18.40
C SER A 401 -1.29 -2.71 -17.20
N LYS A 402 -0.91 -3.09 -15.97
CA LYS A 402 -1.06 -2.26 -14.76
C LYS A 402 -0.34 -0.92 -14.90
N ARG A 403 0.86 -0.89 -15.50
CA ARG A 403 1.60 0.35 -15.79
C ARG A 403 0.91 1.23 -16.83
N GLN A 404 0.40 0.66 -17.92
CA GLN A 404 -0.37 1.38 -18.94
C GLN A 404 -1.67 1.96 -18.35
N ALA A 405 -2.38 1.19 -17.52
CA ALA A 405 -3.59 1.62 -16.79
C ALA A 405 -3.31 2.56 -15.61
N ARG A 406 -2.05 3.00 -15.43
CA ARG A 406 -1.54 3.84 -14.33
C ARG A 406 -1.97 3.37 -12.94
N MET A 407 -1.95 2.07 -12.73
CA MET A 407 -2.27 1.37 -11.48
C MET A 407 -1.20 0.33 -11.13
N LEU A 408 0.06 0.66 -11.40
CA LEU A 408 1.17 -0.16 -10.94
C LEU A 408 1.41 0.12 -9.45
N THR A 409 1.13 -0.86 -8.60
CA THR A 409 1.09 -0.71 -7.15
C THR A 409 2.42 -1.09 -6.48
N ASN A 410 3.01 -0.20 -5.67
CA ASN A 410 4.15 -0.54 -4.81
C ASN A 410 3.75 -1.43 -3.61
N ALA A 411 4.70 -1.81 -2.74
CA ALA A 411 4.45 -2.73 -1.62
C ALA A 411 3.39 -2.24 -0.59
N ASP A 412 3.49 -0.98 -0.13
CA ASP A 412 2.53 -0.35 0.78
C ASP A 412 1.20 -0.03 0.07
N GLU A 413 1.25 0.20 -1.24
CA GLU A 413 0.11 0.41 -2.13
C GLU A 413 -0.75 -0.85 -2.23
N LEU A 414 -0.16 -1.96 -2.67
CA LEU A 414 -0.85 -3.23 -2.82
C LEU A 414 -1.44 -3.69 -1.48
N TYR A 415 -0.73 -3.48 -0.36
CA TYR A 415 -1.29 -3.75 0.97
C TYR A 415 -2.58 -2.98 1.21
N THR A 416 -2.61 -1.67 0.93
CA THR A 416 -3.80 -0.82 1.08
C THR A 416 -4.97 -1.36 0.22
N TYR A 417 -4.70 -1.75 -1.03
CA TYR A 417 -5.71 -2.39 -1.90
C TYR A 417 -6.24 -3.71 -1.34
N LEU A 418 -5.35 -4.55 -0.78
CA LEU A 418 -5.72 -5.82 -0.16
C LEU A 418 -6.58 -5.61 1.09
N GLN A 419 -6.24 -4.65 1.96
CA GLN A 419 -7.04 -4.32 3.15
C GLN A 419 -8.45 -3.86 2.76
N CYS A 420 -8.56 -2.88 1.87
CA CYS A 420 -9.84 -2.41 1.35
C CYS A 420 -10.64 -3.53 0.66
N GLY A 421 -9.97 -4.46 -0.02
CA GLY A 421 -10.59 -5.63 -0.64
C GLY A 421 -11.13 -6.62 0.39
N PHE A 422 -10.36 -6.93 1.44
CA PHE A 422 -10.82 -7.79 2.53
C PHE A 422 -12.04 -7.20 3.23
N ASP A 423 -12.02 -5.91 3.58
CA ASP A 423 -13.17 -5.21 4.18
C ASP A 423 -14.39 -5.27 3.25
N HIS A 424 -14.22 -4.86 1.98
CA HIS A 424 -15.31 -4.85 0.99
C HIS A 424 -15.96 -6.22 0.82
N PHE A 425 -15.18 -7.28 0.59
CA PHE A 425 -15.74 -8.61 0.33
C PHE A 425 -16.22 -9.36 1.60
N THR A 426 -15.82 -8.92 2.80
CA THR A 426 -16.40 -9.43 4.06
C THR A 426 -17.71 -8.74 4.41
N ALA A 427 -17.91 -7.48 4.03
CA ALA A 427 -19.19 -6.78 4.14
C ALA A 427 -20.18 -7.19 3.03
N HIS A 428 -19.72 -7.29 1.77
CA HIS A 428 -20.60 -7.40 0.60
C HIS A 428 -20.08 -8.40 -0.45
N LEU A 429 -20.91 -9.39 -0.82
CA LEU A 429 -20.60 -10.33 -1.91
C LEU A 429 -20.99 -9.84 -3.30
N ASP A 430 -22.02 -8.99 -3.41
CA ASP A 430 -22.64 -8.65 -4.70
C ASP A 430 -22.34 -7.22 -5.16
N LEU A 431 -21.94 -6.33 -4.24
CA LEU A 431 -21.44 -5.01 -4.60
C LEU A 431 -20.04 -5.12 -5.21
N PRO A 432 -19.73 -4.40 -6.30
CA PRO A 432 -18.43 -4.48 -6.94
C PRO A 432 -17.37 -3.62 -6.24
N PHE A 433 -16.20 -4.20 -5.99
CA PHE A 433 -15.04 -3.49 -5.46
C PHE A 433 -14.50 -2.49 -6.49
N ASN A 434 -14.42 -1.20 -6.13
CA ASN A 434 -14.00 -0.13 -7.04
C ASN A 434 -12.55 0.30 -6.81
N PHE A 435 -11.66 -0.16 -7.68
CA PHE A 435 -10.22 0.16 -7.62
C PHE A 435 -9.90 1.66 -7.73
N MET A 436 -10.72 2.45 -8.46
CA MET A 436 -10.48 3.90 -8.56
C MET A 436 -10.70 4.62 -7.23
N HIS A 437 -11.66 4.17 -6.42
CA HIS A 437 -11.93 4.76 -5.11
C HIS A 437 -10.68 4.66 -4.22
N VAL A 438 -10.07 3.47 -4.17
CA VAL A 438 -8.83 3.25 -3.40
C VAL A 438 -7.62 3.98 -4.02
N SER A 439 -7.55 4.09 -5.35
CA SER A 439 -6.46 4.84 -6.02
C SER A 439 -6.43 6.32 -5.65
N LEU A 440 -7.61 6.95 -5.54
CA LEU A 440 -7.74 8.37 -5.19
C LEU A 440 -7.30 8.67 -3.75
N LEU A 441 -7.34 7.67 -2.86
CA LEU A 441 -6.84 7.77 -1.48
C LEU A 441 -5.30 7.74 -1.39
N ARG A 442 -4.59 7.45 -2.49
CA ARG A 442 -3.14 7.21 -2.45
C ARG A 442 -2.31 7.94 -3.50
N ASN A 443 -2.83 8.11 -4.71
CA ASN A 443 -2.17 8.88 -5.77
C ASN A 443 -2.89 10.22 -5.92
N PRO A 444 -2.53 11.24 -5.11
CA PRO A 444 -3.16 12.55 -5.22
C PRO A 444 -2.87 13.14 -6.59
N ILE A 445 -3.89 13.74 -7.18
CA ILE A 445 -3.76 14.64 -8.34
C ILE A 445 -2.64 15.66 -8.05
N PRO A 446 -1.76 15.99 -9.03
CA PRO A 446 -0.65 16.91 -8.81
C PRO A 446 -1.07 18.23 -8.16
N ASN A 447 -0.29 18.70 -7.19
CA ASN A 447 -0.47 20.02 -6.58
C ASN A 447 0.17 21.11 -7.48
N ASP A 448 -0.16 21.09 -8.77
CA ASP A 448 0.20 22.11 -9.76
C ASP A 448 -1.08 22.63 -10.44
N PHE A 449 -0.95 23.66 -11.29
CA PHE A 449 -2.11 24.27 -11.94
C PHE A 449 -2.95 23.26 -12.75
N GLY A 450 -2.31 22.31 -13.44
CA GLY A 450 -3.01 21.29 -14.23
C GLY A 450 -3.80 20.33 -13.36
N GLY A 451 -3.21 19.86 -12.27
CA GLY A 451 -3.92 19.02 -11.29
C GLY A 451 -5.01 19.78 -10.54
N HIS A 452 -4.81 21.06 -10.22
CA HIS A 452 -5.84 21.91 -9.61
C HIS A 452 -7.06 22.09 -10.52
N ILE A 453 -6.87 22.30 -11.83
CA ILE A 453 -7.95 22.32 -12.82
C ILE A 453 -8.67 20.96 -12.84
N LEU A 454 -7.93 19.86 -12.91
CA LEU A 454 -8.50 18.51 -12.90
C LEU A 454 -9.38 18.26 -11.66
N GLN A 455 -8.91 18.65 -10.47
CA GLN A 455 -9.66 18.50 -9.23
C GLN A 455 -10.96 19.34 -9.21
N LEU A 456 -10.93 20.55 -9.77
CA LEU A 456 -12.15 21.37 -9.95
C LEU A 456 -13.14 20.68 -10.90
N CYS A 457 -12.68 20.23 -12.07
CA CYS A 457 -13.50 19.47 -13.04
C CYS A 457 -14.15 18.23 -12.41
N VAL A 458 -13.36 17.43 -11.69
CA VAL A 458 -13.84 16.21 -10.99
C VAL A 458 -14.87 16.57 -9.91
N THR A 459 -14.64 17.61 -9.12
CA THR A 459 -15.54 18.02 -8.03
C THR A 459 -16.91 18.48 -8.56
N ILE A 460 -16.92 19.32 -9.60
CA ILE A 460 -18.14 19.79 -10.26
C ILE A 460 -18.93 18.61 -10.85
N CYS A 461 -18.24 17.66 -11.47
CA CYS A 461 -18.88 16.56 -12.19
C CYS A 461 -19.31 15.38 -11.29
N ARG A 462 -18.68 15.17 -10.13
CA ARG A 462 -19.09 14.10 -9.18
C ARG A 462 -20.44 14.36 -8.53
N ARG A 463 -20.74 15.60 -8.15
CA ARG A 463 -21.95 15.94 -7.38
C ARG A 463 -23.23 16.07 -8.23
N ARG A 464 -23.23 15.57 -9.47
CA ARG A 464 -24.37 15.66 -10.40
C ARG A 464 -24.59 14.36 -11.18
N GLY A 465 -25.50 13.52 -10.69
CA GLY A 465 -25.80 12.21 -11.29
C GLY A 465 -26.41 12.19 -12.70
N ASN A 466 -26.81 13.35 -13.24
CA ASN A 466 -27.45 13.45 -14.57
C ASN A 466 -26.48 14.00 -15.63
N TYR A 467 -25.63 13.12 -16.17
CA TYR A 467 -24.78 13.40 -17.33
C TYR A 467 -25.60 13.47 -18.63
N ALA A 468 -26.13 14.67 -18.92
CA ALA A 468 -26.59 15.04 -20.25
C ALA A 468 -25.39 15.64 -21.03
N PRO A 469 -24.96 15.06 -22.18
CA PRO A 469 -23.81 15.52 -22.96
C PRO A 469 -23.75 17.04 -23.19
N ARG A 470 -24.87 17.64 -23.62
CA ARG A 470 -25.00 19.08 -23.85
C ARG A 470 -24.76 19.93 -22.58
N ARG A 471 -25.16 19.42 -21.41
CA ARG A 471 -24.94 20.12 -20.13
C ARG A 471 -23.49 20.03 -19.68
N LEU A 472 -22.81 18.93 -19.97
CA LEU A 472 -21.39 18.77 -19.65
C LEU A 472 -20.54 19.74 -20.48
N ALA A 473 -20.74 19.78 -21.80
CA ALA A 473 -20.06 20.74 -22.67
C ALA A 473 -20.27 22.20 -22.22
N TRP A 474 -21.51 22.58 -21.89
CA TRP A 474 -21.84 23.91 -21.37
C TRP A 474 -21.18 24.25 -20.02
N ILE A 475 -21.03 23.29 -19.10
CA ILE A 475 -20.29 23.52 -17.84
C ILE A 475 -18.82 23.84 -18.14
N PHE A 476 -18.20 23.08 -19.04
CA PHE A 476 -16.80 23.30 -19.44
C PHE A 476 -16.62 24.62 -20.22
N GLU A 477 -17.60 25.01 -21.05
CA GLU A 477 -17.67 26.33 -21.70
C GLU A 477 -17.66 27.45 -20.66
N LYS A 478 -18.51 27.37 -19.61
CA LYS A 478 -18.50 28.36 -18.51
C LYS A 478 -17.23 28.32 -17.67
N LEU A 479 -16.64 27.14 -17.48
CA LEU A 479 -15.37 26.98 -16.78
C LEU A 479 -14.20 27.62 -17.56
N SER A 480 -14.22 27.62 -18.89
CA SER A 480 -13.13 28.18 -19.71
C SER A 480 -12.90 29.67 -19.42
N VAL A 481 -13.98 30.44 -19.22
CA VAL A 481 -13.94 31.87 -18.85
C VAL A 481 -13.35 32.08 -17.46
N VAL A 482 -13.73 31.24 -16.48
CA VAL A 482 -13.16 31.33 -15.13
C VAL A 482 -11.67 31.01 -15.15
N LEU A 483 -11.26 29.93 -15.84
CA LEU A 483 -9.85 29.57 -15.96
C LEU A 483 -9.02 30.65 -16.67
N ALA A 484 -9.58 31.31 -17.68
CA ALA A 484 -8.97 32.47 -18.31
C ALA A 484 -8.79 33.64 -17.32
N SER A 485 -9.79 33.90 -16.47
CA SER A 485 -9.70 34.93 -15.42
C SER A 485 -8.67 34.58 -14.33
N CYS A 486 -8.50 33.30 -14.01
CA CYS A 486 -7.44 32.83 -13.11
C CYS A 486 -6.04 33.10 -13.68
N VAL A 487 -5.84 32.92 -14.99
CA VAL A 487 -4.57 33.23 -15.67
C VAL A 487 -4.31 34.75 -15.71
N LEU A 488 -5.34 35.57 -15.94
CA LEU A 488 -5.25 37.03 -15.82
C LEU A 488 -4.77 37.42 -14.41
N LEU A 489 -5.41 36.88 -13.37
CA LEU A 489 -5.09 37.17 -11.98
C LEU A 489 -3.66 36.74 -11.59
N ASP A 490 -3.19 35.57 -12.03
CA ASP A 490 -1.81 35.11 -11.80
C ASP A 490 -0.79 36.02 -12.49
N CYS A 491 -1.06 36.39 -13.76
CA CYS A 491 -0.19 37.29 -14.51
C CYS A 491 -0.08 38.65 -13.81
N ALA A 492 -1.20 39.27 -13.40
CA ALA A 492 -1.22 40.55 -12.70
C ALA A 492 -0.52 40.49 -11.32
N ARG A 493 -0.57 39.34 -10.62
CA ARG A 493 0.08 39.17 -9.32
C ARG A 493 1.59 39.04 -9.43
N PHE A 494 2.10 38.22 -10.36
CA PHE A 494 3.47 37.70 -10.33
C PHE A 494 4.31 37.89 -11.60
N ARG A 495 3.69 38.19 -12.76
CA ARG A 495 4.40 38.20 -14.05
C ARG A 495 4.46 39.61 -14.65
N LYS A 496 5.38 39.80 -15.60
CA LYS A 496 5.53 41.05 -16.37
C LYS A 496 5.45 40.71 -17.86
N GLY A 497 4.56 41.37 -18.59
CA GLY A 497 4.33 41.14 -20.02
C GLY A 497 2.85 41.03 -20.38
N LYS A 498 2.53 40.97 -21.67
CA LYS A 498 1.14 40.86 -22.14
C LYS A 498 0.59 39.45 -21.87
N ILE A 499 -0.60 39.37 -21.25
CA ILE A 499 -1.23 38.09 -20.85
C ILE A 499 -1.35 37.12 -22.04
N VAL A 500 -1.74 37.62 -23.22
CA VAL A 500 -1.86 36.81 -24.47
C VAL A 500 -0.54 36.12 -24.83
N GLN A 501 0.61 36.75 -24.59
CA GLN A 501 1.92 36.13 -24.84
C GLN A 501 2.29 35.11 -23.75
N LEU A 502 1.98 35.43 -22.48
CA LEU A 502 2.24 34.58 -21.33
C LEU A 502 1.36 33.31 -21.30
N PHE A 503 0.17 33.36 -21.92
CA PHE A 503 -0.80 32.25 -21.98
C PHE A 503 -0.19 30.95 -22.54
N SER A 504 0.68 31.06 -23.54
CA SER A 504 1.42 29.94 -24.13
C SER A 504 2.12 29.04 -23.10
N SER A 505 2.59 29.60 -21.98
CA SER A 505 3.22 28.86 -20.88
C SER A 505 2.26 28.04 -20.02
N TYR A 506 0.96 28.30 -20.10
CA TYR A 506 -0.09 27.61 -19.34
C TYR A 506 -0.76 26.50 -20.14
N GLU A 507 -0.70 26.52 -21.48
CA GLU A 507 -1.39 25.59 -22.37
C GLU A 507 -1.26 24.12 -21.96
N ARG A 508 -0.03 23.68 -21.64
CA ARG A 508 0.28 22.31 -21.21
C ARG A 508 -0.53 21.83 -20.00
N PHE A 509 -0.93 22.76 -19.11
CA PHE A 509 -1.72 22.42 -17.92
C PHE A 509 -3.19 22.19 -18.26
N PHE A 510 -3.73 22.93 -19.23
CA PHE A 510 -5.07 22.67 -19.77
C PHE A 510 -5.10 21.37 -20.57
N ASP A 511 -4.09 21.13 -21.42
CA ASP A 511 -3.93 19.90 -22.19
C ASP A 511 -3.84 18.66 -21.26
N TYR A 512 -3.05 18.75 -20.18
CA TYR A 512 -3.00 17.74 -19.13
C TYR A 512 -4.36 17.55 -18.44
N ALA A 513 -4.96 18.63 -17.93
CA ALA A 513 -6.19 18.55 -17.13
C ALA A 513 -7.36 17.95 -17.92
N ILE A 514 -7.56 18.35 -19.19
CA ILE A 514 -8.63 17.80 -20.03
C ILE A 514 -8.31 16.38 -20.49
N GLY A 515 -7.05 16.09 -20.82
CA GLY A 515 -6.62 14.75 -21.22
C GLY A 515 -6.84 13.72 -20.13
N GLU A 516 -6.36 13.99 -18.92
CA GLU A 516 -6.56 13.12 -17.75
C GLU A 516 -8.04 13.01 -17.36
N TYR A 517 -8.79 14.12 -17.41
CA TYR A 517 -10.23 14.09 -17.14
C TYR A 517 -10.95 13.17 -18.14
N MET A 518 -10.74 13.34 -19.44
CA MET A 518 -11.37 12.54 -20.50
C MET A 518 -10.96 11.06 -20.46
N GLU A 519 -9.74 10.77 -20.03
CA GLU A 519 -9.19 9.40 -20.05
C GLU A 519 -9.50 8.61 -18.75
N VAL A 520 -9.50 9.27 -17.59
CA VAL A 520 -9.56 8.63 -16.26
C VAL A 520 -10.86 8.91 -15.50
N HIS A 521 -11.51 10.06 -15.73
CA HIS A 521 -12.63 10.55 -14.91
C HIS A 521 -13.97 10.69 -15.65
N LEU A 522 -13.95 10.82 -16.98
CA LEU A 522 -15.14 10.97 -17.80
C LEU A 522 -15.93 9.64 -17.86
N PRO A 523 -17.17 9.58 -17.35
CA PRO A 523 -17.97 8.38 -17.43
C PRO A 523 -18.49 8.17 -18.85
N CYS A 524 -18.63 6.90 -19.24
CA CYS A 524 -19.20 6.48 -20.50
C CYS A 524 -20.68 6.94 -20.63
N ALA A 525 -21.05 7.45 -21.80
CA ALA A 525 -22.40 7.96 -22.05
C ALA A 525 -23.47 6.86 -22.17
N TYR A 526 -23.05 5.63 -22.44
CA TYR A 526 -23.93 4.51 -22.78
C TYR A 526 -25.03 4.24 -21.75
N VAL A 527 -26.26 4.11 -22.26
CA VAL A 527 -27.46 3.70 -21.53
C VAL A 527 -27.99 2.41 -22.15
N SER A 528 -28.46 1.48 -21.32
CA SER A 528 -29.12 0.23 -21.75
C SER A 528 -30.31 0.53 -22.69
N ALA A 529 -30.64 -0.41 -23.59
CA ALA A 529 -31.75 -0.27 -24.53
C ALA A 529 -33.11 0.06 -23.87
N GLU A 530 -33.33 -0.37 -22.62
CA GLU A 530 -34.53 -0.09 -21.80
C GLU A 530 -34.52 1.29 -21.13
N GLY A 531 -33.46 2.09 -21.28
CA GLY A 531 -33.29 3.40 -20.64
C GLY A 531 -32.94 3.38 -19.15
N ALA A 532 -33.13 2.25 -18.46
CA ALA A 532 -33.08 2.15 -16.99
C ALA A 532 -31.67 2.13 -16.37
N ARG A 533 -30.65 1.62 -17.08
CA ARG A 533 -29.29 1.41 -16.54
C ARG A 533 -28.23 2.15 -17.36
N ARG A 534 -27.19 2.70 -16.72
CA ARG A 534 -26.14 3.52 -17.37
C ARG A 534 -24.75 3.02 -17.02
N CYS A 535 -23.83 3.07 -17.99
CA CYS A 535 -22.43 2.72 -17.78
C CYS A 535 -21.74 3.69 -16.79
N VAL A 536 -20.96 3.16 -15.85
CA VAL A 536 -20.21 3.92 -14.83
C VAL A 536 -18.69 3.86 -15.03
N LEU A 537 -18.22 3.21 -16.10
CA LEU A 537 -16.79 3.06 -16.41
C LEU A 537 -16.24 4.27 -17.15
N ALA A 538 -14.97 4.61 -16.86
CA ALA A 538 -14.20 5.61 -17.59
C ALA A 538 -13.40 4.99 -18.76
N LYS A 539 -13.00 5.83 -19.71
CA LYS A 539 -12.41 5.46 -21.00
C LYS A 539 -11.23 4.48 -20.90
N SER A 540 -10.20 4.82 -20.13
CA SER A 540 -8.98 4.00 -19.92
C SER A 540 -9.22 2.58 -19.41
N ARG A 541 -10.43 2.27 -18.91
CA ARG A 541 -10.77 0.99 -18.29
C ARG A 541 -11.87 0.23 -19.03
N HIS A 542 -12.30 0.75 -20.19
CA HIS A 542 -13.43 0.22 -20.96
C HIS A 542 -13.05 -0.96 -21.86
N HIS A 543 -11.95 -0.84 -22.62
CA HIS A 543 -11.58 -1.76 -23.71
C HIS A 543 -11.53 -3.27 -23.36
N GLN A 544 -11.23 -3.64 -22.10
CA GLN A 544 -11.22 -5.05 -21.67
C GLN A 544 -12.56 -5.52 -21.07
N LYS A 545 -13.46 -4.63 -20.65
CA LYS A 545 -14.64 -4.96 -19.82
C LYS A 545 -16.00 -4.58 -20.43
N GLY A 546 -16.05 -3.76 -21.47
CA GLY A 546 -17.31 -3.31 -22.09
C GLY A 546 -18.08 -2.32 -21.20
N HIS A 547 -19.40 -2.16 -21.41
CA HIS A 547 -20.24 -1.25 -20.64
C HIS A 547 -20.76 -1.92 -19.35
N ARG A 548 -20.74 -1.20 -18.23
CA ARG A 548 -21.00 -1.80 -16.90
C ARG A 548 -21.56 -0.81 -15.89
N ASP A 549 -22.40 -1.29 -14.97
CA ASP A 549 -22.85 -0.57 -13.77
C ASP A 549 -22.61 -1.37 -12.47
N SER A 550 -23.19 -0.92 -11.36
CA SER A 550 -23.14 -1.61 -10.06
C SER A 550 -23.84 -2.97 -10.02
N HIS A 551 -24.66 -3.29 -11.03
CA HIS A 551 -25.43 -4.53 -11.15
C HIS A 551 -24.89 -5.41 -12.30
N GLY A 552 -23.62 -5.21 -12.70
CA GLY A 552 -22.93 -6.03 -13.69
C GLY A 552 -22.89 -5.46 -15.10
N ILE A 553 -22.72 -6.34 -16.09
CA ILE A 553 -22.42 -5.98 -17.48
C ILE A 553 -23.72 -5.55 -18.20
N LEU A 554 -23.67 -4.43 -18.92
CA LEU A 554 -24.79 -3.85 -19.66
C LEU A 554 -24.78 -4.23 -21.14
N ALA A 555 -23.62 -4.08 -21.78
CA ALA A 555 -23.40 -4.34 -23.20
C ALA A 555 -21.90 -4.52 -23.47
N ALA A 556 -21.54 -5.15 -24.57
CA ALA A 556 -20.20 -5.05 -25.12
C ALA A 556 -20.14 -3.96 -26.19
N GLY A 557 -18.97 -3.32 -26.28
CA GLY A 557 -18.70 -2.21 -27.19
C GLY A 557 -17.37 -1.57 -26.81
N ASP A 558 -17.04 -0.48 -27.48
CA ASP A 558 -15.98 0.45 -27.08
C ASP A 558 -16.58 1.64 -26.29
N PHE A 559 -15.72 2.51 -25.77
CA PHE A 559 -16.15 3.63 -24.93
C PHE A 559 -17.05 4.61 -25.70
N ASP A 560 -18.32 4.68 -25.31
CA ASP A 560 -19.25 5.71 -25.78
C ASP A 560 -18.96 7.03 -25.06
N SER A 561 -18.51 8.03 -25.82
CA SER A 561 -18.05 9.32 -25.29
C SER A 561 -19.17 10.36 -25.30
N PRO A 562 -19.48 11.01 -24.15
CA PRO A 562 -20.42 12.12 -24.10
C PRO A 562 -19.87 13.42 -24.73
N LEU A 563 -18.61 13.44 -25.16
CA LEU A 563 -17.93 14.58 -25.75
C LEU A 563 -17.35 14.19 -27.12
N HIS A 564 -17.38 15.11 -28.09
CA HIS A 564 -16.79 14.88 -29.41
C HIS A 564 -15.26 14.73 -29.33
N SER A 565 -14.67 14.05 -30.31
CA SER A 565 -13.23 13.72 -30.33
C SER A 565 -12.31 14.95 -30.38
N ASP A 566 -12.80 16.06 -30.91
CA ASP A 566 -12.12 17.35 -31.00
C ASP A 566 -12.40 18.29 -29.81
N PHE A 567 -13.22 17.86 -28.83
CA PHE A 567 -13.66 18.70 -27.71
C PHE A 567 -12.49 19.31 -26.92
N ALA A 568 -11.39 18.56 -26.70
CA ALA A 568 -10.21 19.09 -26.01
C ALA A 568 -9.58 20.29 -26.76
N VAL A 569 -9.56 20.25 -28.10
CA VAL A 569 -9.06 21.33 -28.95
C VAL A 569 -10.02 22.51 -28.92
N GLN A 570 -11.33 22.27 -29.04
CA GLN A 570 -12.36 23.31 -28.93
C GLN A 570 -12.30 24.02 -27.56
N TRP A 571 -12.19 23.27 -26.46
CA TRP A 571 -12.12 23.82 -25.11
C TRP A 571 -10.88 24.68 -24.91
N LYS A 572 -9.72 24.25 -25.42
CA LYS A 572 -8.49 25.06 -25.43
C LYS A 572 -8.68 26.37 -26.20
N GLN A 573 -9.31 26.33 -27.37
CA GLN A 573 -9.64 27.54 -28.16
C GLN A 573 -10.60 28.47 -27.41
N GLN A 574 -11.59 27.94 -26.68
CA GLN A 574 -12.49 28.73 -25.83
C GLN A 574 -11.72 29.45 -24.70
N ILE A 575 -10.77 28.78 -24.06
CA ILE A 575 -9.91 29.41 -23.04
C ILE A 575 -9.08 30.54 -23.66
N SER A 576 -8.44 30.31 -24.82
CA SER A 576 -7.67 31.34 -25.53
C SER A 576 -8.53 32.57 -25.87
N ALA A 577 -9.72 32.36 -26.44
CA ALA A 577 -10.66 33.44 -26.75
C ALA A 577 -11.15 34.18 -25.49
N GLY A 578 -11.35 33.45 -24.38
CA GLY A 578 -11.65 34.03 -23.07
C GLY A 578 -10.53 34.94 -22.56
N VAL A 579 -9.27 34.50 -22.67
CA VAL A 579 -8.09 35.30 -22.30
C VAL A 579 -7.96 36.55 -23.18
N GLU A 580 -8.22 36.45 -24.48
CA GLU A 580 -8.24 37.62 -25.37
C GLU A 580 -9.35 38.61 -25.01
N SER A 581 -10.54 38.14 -24.62
CA SER A 581 -11.61 39.03 -24.15
C SER A 581 -11.24 39.73 -22.86
N LEU A 582 -10.87 38.96 -21.84
CA LEU A 582 -10.44 39.47 -20.55
C LEU A 582 -9.26 40.45 -20.66
N HIS A 583 -8.35 40.25 -21.61
CA HIS A 583 -7.26 41.20 -21.85
C HIS A 583 -7.77 42.55 -22.39
N ARG A 584 -8.80 42.58 -23.26
CA ARG A 584 -9.44 43.82 -23.71
C ARG A 584 -10.15 44.51 -22.55
N ASP A 585 -10.94 43.76 -21.79
CA ASP A 585 -11.75 44.27 -20.68
C ASP A 585 -10.84 44.86 -19.58
N PHE A 586 -9.77 44.13 -19.22
CA PHE A 586 -8.71 44.62 -18.33
C PHE A 586 -8.02 45.89 -18.86
N THR A 587 -7.66 45.93 -20.14
CA THR A 587 -6.99 47.11 -20.74
C THR A 587 -7.92 48.33 -20.79
N TYR A 588 -9.22 48.12 -20.97
CA TYR A 588 -10.23 49.17 -20.95
C TYR A 588 -10.38 49.78 -19.55
N GLU A 589 -10.57 48.96 -18.51
CA GLU A 589 -10.64 49.42 -17.12
C GLU A 589 -9.34 50.11 -16.66
N LEU A 590 -8.19 49.54 -17.03
CA LEU A 590 -6.87 50.14 -16.77
C LEU A 590 -6.76 51.55 -17.39
N GLY A 591 -7.28 51.71 -18.61
CA GLY A 591 -7.33 52.99 -19.32
C GLY A 591 -8.24 54.01 -18.64
N GLN A 592 -9.41 53.60 -18.14
CA GLN A 592 -10.32 54.47 -17.39
C GLN A 592 -9.68 54.98 -16.10
N VAL A 593 -9.14 54.09 -15.27
CA VAL A 593 -8.53 54.46 -13.98
C VAL A 593 -7.31 55.38 -14.19
N SER A 594 -6.47 55.08 -15.19
CA SER A 594 -5.27 55.87 -15.51
C SER A 594 -5.57 57.32 -15.93
N MET A 595 -6.81 57.64 -16.35
CA MET A 595 -7.22 59.03 -16.63
C MET A 595 -7.70 59.80 -15.39
N VAL A 596 -7.92 59.12 -14.25
CA VAL A 596 -8.49 59.69 -13.02
C VAL A 596 -7.42 59.83 -11.92
N THR A 597 -6.49 58.87 -11.80
CA THR A 597 -5.46 58.86 -10.76
C THR A 597 -4.10 59.33 -11.28
N ALA A 598 -3.66 60.52 -10.84
CA ALA A 598 -2.44 61.17 -11.34
C ALA A 598 -1.19 61.04 -10.44
N SER A 599 -1.28 60.44 -9.24
CA SER A 599 -0.21 60.47 -8.22
C SER A 599 0.17 59.14 -7.60
N ASP A 600 -0.71 58.14 -7.59
CA ASP A 600 -0.46 56.82 -7.03
C ASP A 600 -0.42 55.75 -8.13
N GLY A 601 0.35 54.68 -7.90
CA GLY A 601 0.65 53.66 -8.92
C GLY A 601 -0.60 52.92 -9.42
N VAL A 602 -0.59 52.53 -10.69
CA VAL A 602 -1.76 51.94 -11.36
C VAL A 602 -2.19 50.62 -10.69
N PRO A 603 -3.47 50.46 -10.27
CA PRO A 603 -3.92 49.33 -9.45
C PRO A 603 -4.22 48.06 -10.27
N GLU A 604 -3.28 47.61 -11.11
CA GLU A 604 -3.41 46.43 -11.99
C GLU A 604 -3.92 45.17 -11.25
N LYS A 605 -3.46 44.97 -10.01
CA LYS A 605 -3.82 43.80 -9.19
C LYS A 605 -5.26 43.82 -8.69
N GLU A 606 -5.82 45.01 -8.45
CA GLU A 606 -7.17 45.19 -7.94
C GLU A 606 -8.18 45.05 -9.09
N ILE A 607 -7.91 45.70 -10.23
CA ILE A 607 -8.72 45.57 -11.46
C ILE A 607 -8.79 44.11 -11.93
N ALA A 608 -7.66 43.39 -11.92
CA ALA A 608 -7.64 41.97 -12.28
C ALA A 608 -8.40 41.08 -11.29
N LEU A 609 -8.42 41.45 -10.00
CA LEU A 609 -9.16 40.74 -8.96
C LEU A 609 -10.66 40.93 -9.10
N ASP A 610 -11.12 42.17 -9.31
CA ASP A 610 -12.54 42.50 -9.44
C ASP A 610 -13.18 41.83 -10.67
N LEU A 611 -12.49 41.89 -11.83
CA LEU A 611 -12.89 41.15 -13.04
C LEU A 611 -12.99 39.63 -12.77
N HIS A 612 -12.00 39.06 -12.10
CA HIS A 612 -12.00 37.63 -11.74
C HIS A 612 -13.17 37.28 -10.82
N LEU A 613 -13.43 38.07 -9.78
CA LEU A 613 -14.53 37.83 -8.83
C LEU A 613 -15.91 37.87 -9.52
N GLY A 614 -16.13 38.81 -10.43
CA GLY A 614 -17.39 38.88 -11.19
C GLY A 614 -17.65 37.62 -12.03
N HIS A 615 -16.61 37.07 -12.68
CA HIS A 615 -16.73 35.81 -13.41
C HIS A 615 -16.90 34.59 -12.49
N LEU A 616 -16.22 34.59 -11.33
CA LEU A 616 -16.27 33.52 -10.34
C LEU A 616 -17.67 33.40 -9.72
N GLU A 617 -18.27 34.53 -9.30
CA GLU A 617 -19.63 34.59 -8.76
C GLU A 617 -20.67 34.15 -9.81
N HIS A 618 -20.57 34.67 -11.04
CA HIS A 618 -21.46 34.27 -12.13
C HIS A 618 -21.36 32.76 -12.44
N PHE A 619 -20.15 32.19 -12.41
CA PHE A 619 -19.93 30.77 -12.62
C PHE A 619 -20.58 29.92 -11.53
N PHE A 620 -20.36 30.23 -10.26
CA PHE A 620 -20.98 29.46 -9.17
C PHE A 620 -22.50 29.63 -9.13
N HIS A 621 -23.02 30.82 -9.43
CA HIS A 621 -24.46 31.01 -9.59
C HIS A 621 -25.06 30.16 -10.73
N ALA A 622 -24.38 30.09 -11.89
CA ALA A 622 -24.85 29.34 -13.06
C ALA A 622 -24.66 27.81 -12.93
N VAL A 623 -23.53 27.38 -12.35
CA VAL A 623 -23.17 25.97 -12.24
C VAL A 623 -23.71 25.33 -10.96
N GLY A 624 -23.99 26.06 -9.89
CA GLY A 624 -24.68 25.56 -8.68
C GLY A 624 -23.98 25.95 -7.38
N PRO A 625 -24.68 25.83 -6.22
CA PRO A 625 -24.27 26.45 -4.96
C PRO A 625 -22.84 26.07 -4.56
N ALA A 626 -21.97 27.08 -4.40
CA ALA A 626 -20.56 26.89 -4.08
C ALA A 626 -20.35 26.16 -2.75
N ALA A 627 -21.26 26.31 -1.78
CA ALA A 627 -21.23 25.62 -0.49
C ALA A 627 -21.17 24.08 -0.65
N CYS A 628 -21.73 23.55 -1.74
CA CYS A 628 -21.69 22.13 -2.08
C CYS A 628 -20.39 21.70 -2.80
N MET A 629 -19.50 22.62 -3.19
CA MET A 629 -18.26 22.32 -3.91
C MET A 629 -17.05 22.75 -3.09
N ARG A 630 -16.54 21.81 -2.27
CA ARG A 630 -15.40 22.01 -1.36
C ARG A 630 -14.23 21.14 -1.81
N SER A 631 -13.02 21.65 -1.63
CA SER A 631 -11.76 20.92 -1.82
C SER A 631 -10.80 21.35 -0.73
N HIS A 632 -10.13 20.38 -0.10
CA HIS A 632 -8.99 20.66 0.77
C HIS A 632 -7.68 20.71 -0.03
N ALA A 633 -7.68 20.38 -1.33
CA ALA A 633 -6.50 20.31 -2.18
C ALA A 633 -6.25 21.53 -3.09
N THR A 634 -7.30 22.28 -3.42
CA THR A 634 -7.22 23.38 -4.40
C THR A 634 -7.95 24.61 -3.89
N CYS A 635 -7.31 25.77 -3.95
CA CYS A 635 -7.99 27.05 -3.74
C CYS A 635 -8.96 27.30 -4.90
N PHE A 636 -10.24 26.99 -4.73
CA PHE A 636 -11.26 27.19 -5.78
C PHE A 636 -11.56 28.66 -6.12
N CYS A 637 -10.90 29.62 -5.47
CA CYS A 637 -10.87 31.01 -5.94
C CYS A 637 -9.92 31.12 -7.15
N CYS A 638 -8.61 31.02 -6.95
CA CYS A 638 -7.64 31.25 -8.03
C CYS A 638 -7.29 30.01 -8.86
N VAL A 639 -7.54 28.78 -8.37
CA VAL A 639 -7.07 27.50 -8.96
C VAL A 639 -5.54 27.36 -9.08
N MET A 640 -4.76 28.43 -8.89
CA MET A 640 -3.30 28.42 -8.98
C MET A 640 -2.64 27.75 -7.76
N ASN A 641 -2.96 28.21 -6.56
CA ASN A 641 -2.18 27.90 -5.36
C ASN A 641 -2.88 26.93 -4.40
N VAL A 642 -2.06 26.23 -3.63
CA VAL A 642 -2.49 25.29 -2.59
C VAL A 642 -3.25 26.05 -1.50
N PRO A 643 -4.40 25.54 -1.02
CA PRO A 643 -5.19 26.23 -0.01
C PRO A 643 -4.67 25.92 1.40
N GLU A 644 -4.63 26.93 2.26
CA GLU A 644 -4.08 26.86 3.62
C GLU A 644 -5.05 27.33 4.69
N HIS A 645 -5.90 28.31 4.37
CA HIS A 645 -6.70 29.07 5.33
C HIS A 645 -8.18 28.66 5.24
N PRO A 646 -8.68 27.80 6.16
CA PRO A 646 -10.07 27.35 6.15
C PRO A 646 -11.03 28.46 6.63
N LEU A 647 -12.20 28.52 5.99
CA LEU A 647 -13.29 29.45 6.27
C LEU A 647 -14.48 28.71 6.88
N PRO A 648 -15.35 29.37 7.69
CA PRO A 648 -16.52 28.76 8.33
C PRO A 648 -17.48 28.03 7.37
N CYS A 649 -17.54 28.43 6.10
CA CYS A 649 -18.34 27.77 5.06
C CYS A 649 -17.76 26.41 4.59
N GLY A 650 -16.59 26.00 5.07
CA GLY A 650 -15.88 24.78 4.68
C GLY A 650 -15.02 24.91 3.41
N HIS A 651 -14.89 26.11 2.85
CA HIS A 651 -13.89 26.39 1.80
C HIS A 651 -12.55 26.74 2.41
N VAL A 652 -11.48 26.49 1.67
CA VAL A 652 -10.11 26.78 2.08
C VAL A 652 -9.45 27.64 1.00
N LEU A 653 -8.84 28.77 1.37
CA LEU A 653 -8.18 29.68 0.44
C LEU A 653 -6.66 29.60 0.57
N CYS A 654 -5.95 29.91 -0.51
CA CYS A 654 -4.50 30.13 -0.48
C CYS A 654 -4.16 31.50 0.14
N ASP A 655 -2.92 31.65 0.57
CA ASP A 655 -2.42 32.87 1.23
C ASP A 655 -2.65 34.14 0.38
N ASP A 656 -2.29 34.11 -0.90
CA ASP A 656 -2.49 35.26 -1.81
C ASP A 656 -3.97 35.67 -1.97
N CYS A 657 -4.90 34.73 -1.86
CA CYS A 657 -6.33 35.04 -1.93
C CYS A 657 -6.82 35.66 -0.63
N ILE A 658 -6.34 35.21 0.52
CA ILE A 658 -6.62 35.87 1.80
C ILE A 658 -6.08 37.30 1.78
N HIS A 659 -4.81 37.48 1.42
CA HIS A 659 -4.17 38.80 1.37
C HIS A 659 -4.79 39.77 0.37
N ALA A 660 -5.32 39.28 -0.76
CA ALA A 660 -5.97 40.12 -1.77
C ALA A 660 -7.43 40.46 -1.45
N LEU A 661 -8.16 39.60 -0.73
CA LEU A 661 -9.61 39.74 -0.48
C LEU A 661 -9.94 40.25 0.93
N GLY A 662 -9.04 40.05 1.88
CA GLY A 662 -9.23 40.39 3.28
C GLY A 662 -8.69 41.76 3.64
N ARG A 663 -9.22 42.34 4.71
CA ARG A 663 -8.79 43.65 5.21
C ARG A 663 -7.52 43.47 6.06
N PRO A 664 -6.38 44.11 5.72
CA PRO A 664 -5.16 43.98 6.50
C PRO A 664 -5.30 44.64 7.88
N ARG A 665 -4.76 43.97 8.90
CA ARG A 665 -4.49 44.45 10.27
C ARG A 665 -2.98 44.32 10.54
N LYS A 666 -2.50 44.68 11.73
CA LYS A 666 -1.04 44.72 12.03
C LYS A 666 -0.32 43.39 11.84
N LEU A 667 -0.92 42.29 12.27
CA LEU A 667 -0.35 40.92 12.26
C LEU A 667 -1.39 39.87 11.81
N SER A 668 -2.44 40.32 11.13
CA SER A 668 -3.50 39.46 10.65
C SER A 668 -4.27 40.06 9.48
N VAL A 669 -5.04 39.24 8.78
CA VAL A 669 -5.97 39.64 7.72
C VAL A 669 -7.39 39.27 8.16
N GLU A 670 -8.32 40.19 8.00
CA GLU A 670 -9.73 40.04 8.39
C GLU A 670 -10.61 39.69 7.18
N MET A 671 -11.23 38.51 7.21
CA MET A 671 -12.16 38.01 6.19
C MET A 671 -13.60 38.03 6.71
N LYS A 672 -14.48 38.79 6.05
CA LYS A 672 -15.91 38.92 6.44
C LYS A 672 -16.85 37.94 5.74
N LYS A 673 -16.47 37.46 4.56
CA LYS A 673 -17.27 36.58 3.70
C LYS A 673 -16.38 35.70 2.82
N CYS A 674 -16.96 34.66 2.23
CA CYS A 674 -16.28 33.80 1.27
C CYS A 674 -16.45 34.34 -0.16
N PRO A 675 -15.39 34.42 -0.99
CA PRO A 675 -15.48 34.93 -2.37
C PRO A 675 -16.31 34.05 -3.32
N LEU A 676 -16.57 32.79 -2.97
CA LEU A 676 -17.27 31.84 -3.87
C LEU A 676 -18.81 31.94 -3.80
N HIS A 677 -19.32 32.58 -2.75
CA HIS A 677 -20.74 32.79 -2.46
C HIS A 677 -20.90 33.93 -1.43
N PRO A 678 -20.54 35.17 -1.80
CA PRO A 678 -20.46 36.29 -0.87
C PRO A 678 -21.81 36.65 -0.24
N SER A 679 -22.91 36.40 -0.95
CA SER A 679 -24.30 36.59 -0.48
C SER A 679 -24.77 35.59 0.58
N GLU A 680 -24.15 34.40 0.65
CA GLU A 680 -24.51 33.34 1.60
C GLU A 680 -23.63 33.34 2.87
N THR A 681 -22.58 34.17 2.92
CA THR A 681 -21.48 34.00 3.90
C THR A 681 -21.04 35.28 4.62
N GLU A 682 -21.91 36.29 4.76
CA GLU A 682 -21.61 37.45 5.61
C GLU A 682 -21.63 37.07 7.11
N TRP A 683 -20.45 36.76 7.67
CA TRP A 683 -20.34 36.23 9.02
C TRP A 683 -20.39 37.33 10.08
N ALA A 684 -21.22 37.12 11.11
CA ALA A 684 -21.37 38.04 12.24
C ALA A 684 -20.06 38.26 13.04
N ARG A 685 -19.12 37.31 12.98
CA ARG A 685 -17.74 37.45 13.45
C ARG A 685 -16.82 37.22 12.25
N PRO A 686 -15.95 38.16 11.87
CA PRO A 686 -14.99 37.94 10.80
C PRO A 686 -13.93 36.93 11.21
N VAL A 687 -13.44 36.17 10.24
CA VAL A 687 -12.29 35.28 10.41
C VAL A 687 -11.03 36.13 10.43
N LEU A 688 -10.15 35.90 11.41
CA LEU A 688 -8.83 36.50 11.46
C LEU A 688 -7.79 35.44 11.06
N VAL A 689 -6.99 35.74 10.04
CA VAL A 689 -5.86 34.89 9.60
C VAL A 689 -4.57 35.55 10.07
N SER A 690 -3.77 34.89 10.90
CA SER A 690 -2.48 35.39 11.39
C SER A 690 -1.42 35.42 10.29
N THR A 691 -0.60 36.47 10.24
CA THR A 691 0.46 36.66 9.25
C THR A 691 1.83 36.80 9.90
N THR A 692 2.85 36.12 9.39
CA THR A 692 4.23 36.28 9.88
C THR A 692 4.73 37.72 9.64
N PRO A 693 5.38 38.38 10.62
CA PRO A 693 5.95 39.71 10.42
C PRO A 693 7.01 39.73 9.29
N PRO A 694 7.10 40.79 8.47
CA PRO A 694 8.18 40.94 7.50
C PRO A 694 9.57 40.87 8.17
N GLY A 695 10.42 39.97 7.69
CA GLY A 695 11.77 39.75 8.23
C GLY A 695 11.86 38.78 9.41
N ALA A 696 10.74 38.24 9.89
CA ALA A 696 10.71 37.12 10.83
C ALA A 696 10.52 35.78 10.09
N SER A 697 11.15 34.73 10.58
CA SER A 697 11.04 33.36 10.09
C SER A 697 10.37 32.44 11.12
N ALA A 698 10.18 31.18 10.77
CA ALA A 698 9.50 30.19 11.60
C ALA A 698 10.27 29.86 12.89
N ARG A 699 9.53 29.68 13.97
CA ARG A 699 9.99 29.10 15.25
C ARG A 699 9.46 27.67 15.35
N VAL A 700 10.36 26.70 15.43
CA VAL A 700 10.05 25.27 15.32
C VAL A 700 10.27 24.56 16.66
N LEU A 701 9.27 23.82 17.12
CA LEU A 701 9.37 22.89 18.26
C LEU A 701 9.32 21.44 17.77
N VAL A 702 10.21 20.61 18.30
CA VAL A 702 10.38 19.20 17.93
C VAL A 702 10.30 18.34 19.20
N LEU A 703 9.32 17.45 19.28
CA LEU A 703 9.14 16.53 20.41
C LEU A 703 9.47 15.08 20.02
N ASP A 704 10.46 14.51 20.68
CA ASP A 704 10.83 13.10 20.55
C ASP A 704 9.74 12.14 21.04
N GLY A 705 9.77 10.91 20.53
CA GLY A 705 9.06 9.78 21.13
C GLY A 705 9.71 9.30 22.43
N GLY A 706 8.90 8.75 23.34
CA GLY A 706 9.41 8.12 24.57
C GLY A 706 8.34 7.56 25.52
N GLY A 707 7.12 7.31 25.05
CA GLY A 707 6.04 6.79 25.90
C GLY A 707 5.64 7.78 27.01
N ILE A 708 5.40 7.26 28.21
CA ILE A 708 5.06 8.06 29.39
C ILE A 708 6.08 9.16 29.74
N ARG A 709 7.33 9.05 29.25
CA ARG A 709 8.41 10.02 29.52
C ARG A 709 8.20 11.39 28.88
N GLY A 710 7.15 11.57 28.08
CA GLY A 710 6.69 12.90 27.61
C GLY A 710 6.43 13.91 28.74
N VAL A 711 6.22 13.44 30.00
CA VAL A 711 6.24 14.28 31.20
C VAL A 711 7.50 15.17 31.30
N VAL A 712 8.67 14.66 30.90
CA VAL A 712 9.93 15.40 30.94
C VAL A 712 9.90 16.59 29.96
N GLN A 713 9.33 16.41 28.78
CA GLN A 713 9.17 17.49 27.79
C GLN A 713 8.26 18.60 28.32
N LEU A 714 7.14 18.23 28.96
CA LEU A 714 6.23 19.18 29.60
C LEU A 714 6.88 19.91 30.79
N GLY A 715 7.68 19.22 31.60
CA GLY A 715 8.47 19.83 32.67
C GLY A 715 9.47 20.87 32.14
N VAL A 716 10.15 20.58 31.03
CA VAL A 716 11.04 21.53 30.34
C VAL A 716 10.28 22.72 29.76
N LEU A 717 9.14 22.49 29.09
CA LEU A 717 8.29 23.57 28.56
C LEU A 717 7.78 24.49 29.68
N ARG A 718 7.42 23.95 30.85
CA ARG A 718 7.04 24.71 32.03
C ARG A 718 8.19 25.55 32.56
N ALA A 719 9.39 24.98 32.67
CA ALA A 719 10.57 25.72 33.12
C ALA A 719 10.91 26.88 32.15
N ILE A 720 10.72 26.68 30.85
CA ILE A 720 10.84 27.75 29.83
C ILE A 720 9.77 28.83 30.06
N GLU A 721 8.50 28.46 30.24
CA GLU A 721 7.39 29.40 30.49
C GLU A 721 7.65 30.27 31.73
N GLN A 722 8.11 29.66 32.82
CA GLN A 722 8.48 30.35 34.05
C GLN A 722 9.70 31.28 33.85
N THR A 723 10.71 30.84 33.10
CA THR A 723 11.91 31.64 32.78
C THR A 723 11.58 32.85 31.89
N LEU A 724 10.55 32.73 31.05
CA LEU A 724 9.99 33.82 30.23
C LEU A 724 9.03 34.75 31.02
N GLY A 725 8.96 34.60 32.34
CA GLY A 725 8.16 35.44 33.24
C GLY A 725 6.69 35.03 33.37
N GLY A 726 6.26 33.93 32.76
CA GLY A 726 4.88 33.41 32.84
C GLY A 726 3.82 34.22 32.08
N GLU A 727 4.16 35.39 31.52
CA GLU A 727 3.24 36.23 30.72
C GLU A 727 3.09 35.74 29.27
N LEU A 728 4.12 35.06 28.73
CA LEU A 728 4.12 34.51 27.38
C LEU A 728 3.86 33.01 27.41
N ALA A 729 2.61 32.62 27.16
CA ALA A 729 2.20 31.23 27.04
C ALA A 729 3.00 30.50 25.95
N VAL A 730 3.69 29.41 26.30
CA VAL A 730 4.67 28.75 25.41
C VAL A 730 4.03 28.23 24.13
N GLN A 731 2.74 27.86 24.15
CA GLN A 731 2.00 27.45 22.97
C GLN A 731 1.72 28.59 21.96
N ALA A 732 1.92 29.86 22.32
CA ALA A 732 1.87 31.00 21.40
C ALA A 732 3.23 31.30 20.72
N PHE A 733 4.30 30.62 21.14
CA PHE A 733 5.66 30.95 20.72
C PHE A 733 6.17 30.16 19.51
N PHE A 734 5.49 29.07 19.12
CA PHE A 734 5.92 28.21 18.01
C PHE A 734 4.95 28.25 16.83
N ASP A 735 5.52 28.43 15.63
CA ASP A 735 4.78 28.50 14.36
C ASP A 735 4.62 27.10 13.75
N LEU A 736 5.57 26.20 14.01
CA LEU A 736 5.52 24.78 13.64
C LEU A 736 5.86 23.90 14.84
N ILE A 737 5.03 22.89 15.12
CA ILE A 737 5.32 21.86 16.12
C ILE A 737 5.24 20.47 15.48
N VAL A 738 6.36 19.73 15.49
CA VAL A 738 6.44 18.36 14.94
C VAL A 738 6.77 17.37 16.05
N SER A 739 6.10 16.23 16.07
CA SER A 739 6.28 15.24 17.14
C SER A 739 6.18 13.79 16.68
N THR A 740 6.71 12.90 17.52
CA THR A 740 6.66 11.44 17.37
C THR A 740 6.03 10.80 18.61
N GLY A 741 5.23 9.75 18.42
CA GLY A 741 4.76 8.90 19.51
C GLY A 741 3.81 9.65 20.45
N THR A 742 4.02 9.50 21.75
CA THR A 742 3.26 10.20 22.80
C THR A 742 3.36 11.72 22.71
N GLY A 743 4.42 12.27 22.09
CA GLY A 743 4.53 13.70 21.77
C GLY A 743 3.34 14.21 20.94
N GLY A 744 2.73 13.38 20.10
CA GLY A 744 1.53 13.76 19.34
C GLY A 744 0.34 14.16 20.22
N SER A 745 0.18 13.52 21.38
CA SER A 745 -0.85 13.91 22.35
C SER A 745 -0.54 15.25 23.03
N ILE A 746 0.74 15.52 23.32
CA ILE A 746 1.20 16.80 23.87
C ILE A 746 0.92 17.91 22.85
N VAL A 747 1.31 17.74 21.59
CA VAL A 747 1.10 18.75 20.54
C VAL A 747 -0.39 19.02 20.27
N ALA A 748 -1.21 17.96 20.19
CA ALA A 748 -2.66 18.12 20.01
C ALA A 748 -3.31 18.88 21.17
N THR A 749 -2.89 18.62 22.41
CA THR A 749 -3.41 19.31 23.60
C THR A 749 -2.93 20.77 23.66
N LEU A 750 -1.64 20.99 23.41
CA LEU A 750 -0.99 22.29 23.50
C LEU A 750 -1.48 23.27 22.42
N ALA A 751 -1.63 22.81 21.17
CA ALA A 751 -1.94 23.67 20.02
C ALA A 751 -3.40 23.60 19.52
N MET A 752 -4.09 22.45 19.64
CA MET A 752 -5.46 22.26 19.11
C MET A 752 -6.55 22.30 20.17
N ARG A 753 -6.18 22.26 21.46
CA ARG A 753 -7.09 22.51 22.59
C ARG A 753 -6.79 23.81 23.33
N ASP A 754 -5.67 24.46 22.99
CA ASP A 754 -5.18 25.66 23.66
C ASP A 754 -5.17 25.56 25.20
N LEU A 755 -4.55 24.49 25.71
CA LEU A 755 -4.36 24.31 27.14
C LEU A 755 -3.01 24.88 27.58
N SER A 756 -2.95 25.40 28.81
CA SER A 756 -1.68 25.77 29.45
C SER A 756 -0.78 24.54 29.64
N VAL A 757 0.53 24.74 29.83
CA VAL A 757 1.48 23.63 30.01
C VAL A 757 1.10 22.73 31.20
N GLU A 758 0.63 23.31 32.32
CA GLU A 758 0.13 22.54 33.47
C GLU A 758 -1.15 21.75 33.14
N SER A 759 -2.09 22.35 32.42
CA SER A 759 -3.31 21.64 31.99
C SER A 759 -3.01 20.52 30.98
N CYS A 760 -2.00 20.71 30.13
CA CYS A 760 -1.46 19.67 29.25
C CYS A 760 -0.83 18.52 30.06
N LEU A 761 -0.11 18.84 31.15
CA LEU A 761 0.52 17.86 32.03
C LEU A 761 -0.51 16.98 32.75
N ASP A 762 -1.57 17.57 33.29
CA ASP A 762 -2.64 16.82 33.95
C ASP A 762 -3.42 15.95 32.95
N GLN A 763 -3.75 16.49 31.76
CA GLN A 763 -4.41 15.71 30.71
C GLN A 763 -3.51 14.59 30.17
N PHE A 764 -2.20 14.81 30.04
CA PHE A 764 -1.24 13.81 29.59
C PHE A 764 -1.10 12.66 30.59
N LYS A 765 -1.00 12.96 31.90
CA LYS A 765 -1.01 11.95 32.97
C LYS A 765 -2.29 11.11 32.92
N ALA A 766 -3.45 11.76 32.91
CA ALA A 766 -4.75 11.09 32.83
C ALA A 766 -4.89 10.21 31.56
N LEU A 767 -4.40 10.69 30.41
CA LEU A 767 -4.36 9.93 29.15
C LEU A 767 -3.46 8.68 29.28
N CYS A 768 -2.25 8.83 29.79
CA CYS A 768 -1.33 7.70 30.02
C CYS A 768 -1.91 6.68 31.00
N ASP A 769 -2.57 7.12 32.07
CA ASP A 769 -3.21 6.24 33.03
C ASP A 769 -4.32 5.39 32.41
N HIS A 770 -5.17 5.97 31.56
CA HIS A 770 -6.21 5.22 30.86
C HIS A 770 -5.64 4.36 29.72
N ALA A 771 -4.73 4.90 28.92
CA ALA A 771 -4.14 4.22 27.77
C ALA A 771 -3.36 2.96 28.16
N PHE A 772 -2.45 3.06 29.12
CA PHE A 772 -1.63 1.94 29.58
C PHE A 772 -2.39 1.05 30.60
N THR A 773 -3.63 0.66 30.26
CA THR A 773 -4.44 -0.29 31.04
C THR A 773 -4.05 -1.74 30.70
N PRO A 774 -3.45 -2.52 31.63
CA PRO A 774 -2.97 -3.88 31.33
C PRO A 774 -4.10 -4.84 30.95
N ARG A 775 -3.80 -5.85 30.11
CA ARG A 775 -4.83 -6.79 29.65
C ARG A 775 -5.37 -7.76 30.72
N LEU A 776 -4.58 -8.15 31.74
CA LEU A 776 -5.05 -8.87 32.94
C LEU A 776 -4.01 -8.83 34.09
N LYS A 777 -4.45 -8.96 35.36
CA LYS A 777 -3.58 -9.24 36.51
C LYS A 777 -3.29 -10.74 36.60
N SER A 778 -2.27 -11.24 35.90
CA SER A 778 -1.82 -12.64 36.05
C SER A 778 -0.58 -12.72 36.96
N THR A 779 -0.43 -13.85 37.66
CA THR A 779 0.67 -14.09 38.62
C THR A 779 2.05 -13.89 37.98
N PRO A 780 3.03 -13.29 38.69
CA PRO A 780 4.24 -12.72 38.09
C PRO A 780 5.08 -13.70 37.26
N VAL A 781 5.12 -14.99 37.65
CA VAL A 781 5.88 -16.03 36.95
C VAL A 781 5.29 -16.38 35.57
N LEU A 782 3.96 -16.50 35.46
CA LEU A 782 3.29 -16.85 34.20
C LEU A 782 3.26 -15.67 33.21
N GLY A 783 3.16 -14.44 33.72
CA GLY A 783 3.12 -13.22 32.89
C GLY A 783 4.41 -12.93 32.12
N TRP A 784 5.57 -13.35 32.64
CA TRP A 784 6.87 -13.19 31.97
C TRP A 784 7.01 -14.14 30.78
N ILE A 785 6.72 -15.43 30.98
CA ILE A 785 6.75 -16.45 29.92
C ILE A 785 5.76 -16.09 28.80
N ALA A 786 4.56 -15.61 29.15
CA ALA A 786 3.56 -15.16 28.18
C ALA A 786 4.01 -13.95 27.34
N ARG A 787 4.81 -13.02 27.88
CA ARG A 787 5.40 -11.90 27.14
C ARG A 787 6.55 -12.30 26.22
N VAL A 788 7.35 -13.30 26.62
CA VAL A 788 8.51 -13.77 25.84
C VAL A 788 8.11 -14.68 24.68
N ILE A 789 7.03 -15.45 24.83
CA ILE A 789 6.59 -16.46 23.85
C ILE A 789 5.32 -16.04 23.09
N GLY A 790 4.39 -15.34 23.74
CA GLY A 790 3.17 -14.81 23.12
C GLY A 790 3.32 -13.33 22.74
N ARG A 791 3.30 -13.01 21.44
CA ARG A 791 3.58 -11.67 20.89
C ARG A 791 2.57 -10.55 21.26
N ARG A 792 1.73 -10.71 22.30
CA ARG A 792 0.50 -9.91 22.51
C ARG A 792 0.81 -8.47 22.95
N PRO A 793 0.23 -7.43 22.30
CA PRO A 793 0.41 -6.06 22.73
C PRO A 793 -0.07 -5.91 24.18
N GLY A 794 0.80 -5.39 25.04
CA GLY A 794 0.68 -5.46 26.49
C GLY A 794 -0.57 -4.77 27.06
N TYR A 795 -1.09 -3.78 26.35
CA TYR A 795 -2.15 -2.89 26.82
C TYR A 795 -3.41 -2.99 25.97
N LYS A 796 -4.57 -2.84 26.62
CA LYS A 796 -5.85 -2.73 25.91
C LYS A 796 -5.80 -1.51 25.00
N THR A 797 -6.29 -1.64 23.78
CA THR A 797 -6.22 -0.58 22.76
C THR A 797 -7.50 0.28 22.80
N GLU A 798 -8.58 -0.35 23.25
CA GLU A 798 -9.89 0.21 23.39
C GLU A 798 -9.94 1.36 24.46
N PRO A 799 -9.24 1.28 25.62
CA PRO A 799 -9.08 2.40 26.56
C PRO A 799 -8.26 3.57 26.02
N LEU A 800 -7.20 3.33 25.23
CA LEU A 800 -6.45 4.38 24.55
C LEU A 800 -7.39 5.18 23.64
N TYR A 801 -8.17 4.51 22.80
CA TYR A 801 -9.10 5.19 21.90
C TYR A 801 -10.21 5.92 22.66
N ALA A 802 -10.76 5.34 23.74
CA ALA A 802 -11.75 6.01 24.57
C ALA A 802 -11.20 7.29 25.24
N ALA A 803 -9.97 7.25 25.76
CA ALA A 803 -9.31 8.41 26.36
C ALA A 803 -9.00 9.49 25.32
N LEU A 804 -8.49 9.12 24.14
CA LEU A 804 -8.23 10.05 23.04
C LEU A 804 -9.51 10.71 22.51
N LYS A 805 -10.61 9.94 22.36
CA LYS A 805 -11.93 10.47 21.98
C LYS A 805 -12.49 11.43 23.04
N THR A 806 -12.26 11.15 24.32
CA THR A 806 -12.67 12.02 25.43
C THR A 806 -11.89 13.34 25.42
N ALA A 807 -10.58 13.31 25.18
CA ALA A 807 -9.75 14.51 25.12
C ALA A 807 -9.99 15.34 23.84
N PHE A 808 -10.13 14.68 22.69
CA PHE A 808 -10.06 15.32 21.37
C PHE A 808 -11.38 15.33 20.58
N SER A 809 -12.51 14.92 21.17
CA SER A 809 -13.81 14.72 20.49
C SER A 809 -13.75 13.62 19.42
N GLU A 810 -14.91 13.07 19.03
CA GLU A 810 -14.97 12.16 17.88
C GLU A 810 -14.99 12.91 16.55
N ASP A 811 -15.51 14.15 16.56
CA ASP A 811 -15.83 14.93 15.37
C ASP A 811 -14.77 15.94 14.95
N ASP A 812 -13.84 16.32 15.82
CA ASP A 812 -12.87 17.38 15.54
C ASP A 812 -11.82 16.90 14.51
N ASN A 813 -11.98 17.33 13.26
CA ASN A 813 -10.99 17.21 12.19
C ASN A 813 -9.63 17.86 12.55
N LEU A 814 -8.53 17.28 12.06
CA LEU A 814 -7.16 17.82 12.15
C LEU A 814 -6.98 19.11 11.34
N PHE A 815 -7.75 19.28 10.27
CA PHE A 815 -7.73 20.44 9.36
C PHE A 815 -9.15 20.77 8.88
N GLY A 816 -9.44 22.05 8.65
CA GLY A 816 -10.75 22.53 8.22
C GLY A 816 -11.31 23.61 9.15
N SER A 817 -12.60 23.88 9.03
CA SER A 817 -13.30 25.03 9.62
C SER A 817 -13.61 24.92 11.12
N ASN A 818 -12.79 24.21 11.90
CA ASN A 818 -13.02 24.03 13.33
C ASN A 818 -12.67 25.29 14.11
N GLU A 819 -13.68 25.88 14.79
CA GLU A 819 -13.59 27.12 15.58
C GLU A 819 -12.62 27.08 16.79
N ARG A 820 -11.90 25.96 17.00
CA ARG A 820 -11.09 25.66 18.20
C ARG A 820 -9.58 25.63 17.97
N LEU A 821 -9.11 25.72 16.72
CA LEU A 821 -7.68 25.80 16.43
C LEU A 821 -7.15 27.18 16.84
N ARG A 822 -6.05 27.22 17.62
CA ARG A 822 -5.38 28.49 17.91
C ARG A 822 -4.82 29.07 16.61
N LEU A 823 -4.97 30.39 16.42
CA LEU A 823 -4.54 31.04 15.18
C LEU A 823 -3.02 30.89 14.97
N GLY A 824 -2.63 30.34 13.83
CA GLY A 824 -1.27 30.43 13.27
C GLY A 824 -0.37 29.22 13.47
N THR A 825 -0.48 28.50 14.59
CA THR A 825 0.39 27.34 14.85
C THR A 825 0.03 26.15 13.95
N LYS A 826 0.97 25.74 13.10
CA LYS A 826 0.90 24.53 12.28
C LYS A 826 1.45 23.35 13.08
N ILE A 827 0.83 22.18 13.01
CA ILE A 827 1.31 20.97 13.69
C ILE A 827 1.46 19.77 12.76
N ALA A 828 2.34 18.84 13.12
CA ALA A 828 2.40 17.53 12.48
C ALA A 828 2.87 16.41 13.42
N VAL A 829 2.45 15.18 13.12
CA VAL A 829 2.84 13.96 13.85
C VAL A 829 3.40 12.91 12.90
N ILE A 830 4.47 12.21 13.31
CA ILE A 830 5.08 11.13 12.54
C ILE A 830 4.41 9.79 12.86
N CYS A 831 4.05 9.05 11.82
CA CYS A 831 3.72 7.64 11.90
C CYS A 831 4.70 6.82 11.05
N THR A 832 4.81 5.53 11.31
CA THR A 832 5.48 4.58 10.41
C THR A 832 4.41 3.84 9.60
N SER A 833 4.65 3.58 8.31
CA SER A 833 3.74 2.76 7.50
C SER A 833 3.60 1.36 8.08
N GLY A 834 2.48 0.69 7.82
CA GLY A 834 2.25 -0.66 8.31
C GLY A 834 3.40 -1.64 8.02
N THR A 835 4.09 -1.49 6.88
CA THR A 835 5.21 -2.37 6.48
C THR A 835 6.53 -2.07 7.20
N GLY A 836 6.60 -0.98 7.98
CA GLY A 836 7.82 -0.46 8.58
C GLY A 836 8.75 0.31 7.60
N ARG A 837 8.36 0.43 6.33
CA ARG A 837 9.26 0.90 5.25
C ARG A 837 9.27 2.42 5.07
N GLU A 838 8.14 3.08 5.30
CA GLU A 838 7.97 4.50 4.97
C GLU A 838 7.62 5.30 6.24
N SER A 839 8.23 6.47 6.41
CA SER A 839 7.75 7.46 7.41
C SER A 839 6.57 8.22 6.78
N MET A 840 5.53 8.49 7.57
CA MET A 840 4.33 9.21 7.13
C MET A 840 4.08 10.41 8.05
N LEU A 841 3.84 11.58 7.48
CA LEU A 841 3.59 12.83 8.19
C LEU A 841 2.10 13.17 8.10
N LEU A 842 1.40 13.18 9.24
CA LEU A 842 0.01 13.65 9.37
C LEU A 842 0.05 15.09 9.90
N ALA A 843 -0.44 16.06 9.12
CA ALA A 843 -0.26 17.48 9.40
C ALA A 843 -1.58 18.27 9.41
N SER A 844 -1.68 19.30 10.25
CA SER A 844 -2.81 20.24 10.36
C SER A 844 -2.75 21.38 9.32
N TYR A 845 -2.00 21.18 8.25
CA TYR A 845 -1.74 22.17 7.21
C TYR A 845 -1.54 21.48 5.86
N ARG A 846 -1.49 22.26 4.78
CA ARG A 846 -1.10 21.78 3.45
C ARG A 846 0.09 22.59 2.94
N ARG A 847 0.85 21.98 2.03
CA ARG A 847 1.95 22.59 1.29
C ARG A 847 1.99 22.03 -0.13
N PRO A 848 2.72 22.66 -1.08
CA PRO A 848 2.99 22.09 -2.39
C PRO A 848 3.58 20.68 -2.33
N GLY A 849 3.27 19.87 -3.35
CA GLY A 849 3.82 18.52 -3.50
C GLY A 849 5.28 18.60 -3.94
N VAL A 850 6.19 18.01 -3.16
CA VAL A 850 7.63 18.04 -3.43
C VAL A 850 8.13 16.62 -3.72
N VAL A 851 8.71 16.44 -4.91
CA VAL A 851 9.33 15.17 -5.32
C VAL A 851 10.53 14.89 -4.42
N HIS A 852 10.63 13.67 -3.88
CA HIS A 852 11.69 13.23 -2.95
C HIS A 852 11.71 13.90 -1.56
N SER A 853 10.55 14.21 -0.97
CA SER A 853 10.52 14.73 0.42
C SER A 853 11.04 13.78 1.51
N GLY A 854 11.31 12.50 1.21
CA GLY A 854 11.94 11.52 2.11
C GLY A 854 10.99 10.80 3.07
N TYR A 855 9.72 11.21 3.08
CA TYR A 855 8.59 10.62 3.78
C TYR A 855 7.32 10.84 2.93
N ILE A 856 6.22 10.20 3.30
CA ILE A 856 4.91 10.46 2.70
C ILE A 856 4.22 11.58 3.46
N PHE A 857 3.77 12.62 2.75
CA PHE A 857 2.93 13.67 3.30
C PHE A 857 1.45 13.28 3.14
N GLU A 858 0.81 12.89 4.23
CA GLU A 858 -0.57 12.37 4.23
C GLU A 858 -1.57 13.50 4.47
N ARG A 859 -2.15 14.02 3.38
CA ARG A 859 -3.20 15.07 3.40
C ARG A 859 -4.36 14.74 2.44
N PRO A 860 -5.52 14.28 2.94
CA PRO A 860 -6.70 13.98 2.14
C PRO A 860 -7.16 15.17 1.27
N GLN A 861 -7.55 14.89 0.02
CA GLN A 861 -8.00 15.93 -0.93
C GLN A 861 -9.46 16.35 -0.70
N GLU A 862 -10.30 15.42 -0.28
CA GLU A 862 -11.72 15.63 0.00
C GLU A 862 -11.95 15.85 1.51
N PRO A 863 -12.82 16.81 1.92
CA PRO A 863 -13.07 17.10 3.33
C PRO A 863 -13.61 15.91 4.13
N ASP A 864 -14.39 15.05 3.49
CA ASP A 864 -15.07 13.91 4.13
C ASP A 864 -14.09 12.77 4.49
N MET A 865 -12.87 12.81 3.92
CA MET A 865 -11.77 11.88 4.19
C MET A 865 -10.75 12.43 5.22
N GLU A 866 -11.00 13.62 5.79
CA GLU A 866 -10.10 14.28 6.72
C GLU A 866 -9.94 13.49 8.03
N ALA A 867 -8.71 13.37 8.52
CA ALA A 867 -8.44 12.64 9.74
C ALA A 867 -8.89 13.44 10.97
N LYS A 868 -9.48 12.76 11.96
CA LYS A 868 -9.81 13.36 13.27
C LYS A 868 -8.54 13.50 14.12
N ILE A 869 -8.51 14.49 15.01
CA ILE A 869 -7.37 14.72 15.92
C ILE A 869 -7.03 13.44 16.71
N TRP A 870 -8.05 12.79 17.30
CA TRP A 870 -7.88 11.54 18.05
C TRP A 870 -7.30 10.39 17.19
N GLN A 871 -7.59 10.36 15.89
CA GLN A 871 -7.07 9.34 14.97
C GLN A 871 -5.60 9.57 14.67
N CYS A 872 -5.19 10.82 14.44
CA CYS A 872 -3.79 11.16 14.22
C CYS A 872 -2.91 10.87 15.45
N VAL A 873 -3.41 11.22 16.65
CA VAL A 873 -2.72 10.90 17.91
C VAL A 873 -2.68 9.38 18.14
N GLY A 874 -3.79 8.68 17.90
CA GLY A 874 -3.86 7.22 18.00
C GLY A 874 -2.95 6.48 16.99
N ALA A 875 -2.73 7.05 15.81
CA ALA A 875 -1.85 6.54 14.78
C ALA A 875 -0.36 6.66 15.18
N THR A 876 0.06 7.83 15.65
CA THR A 876 1.47 8.05 16.05
C THR A 876 1.83 7.31 17.34
N MET A 877 0.87 7.01 18.23
CA MET A 877 1.08 6.21 19.45
C MET A 877 0.96 4.68 19.25
N ALA A 878 0.79 4.19 18.02
CA ALA A 878 0.48 2.77 17.74
C ALA A 878 1.70 1.84 17.82
N ASN A 879 2.36 1.79 18.98
CA ASN A 879 3.58 1.00 19.19
C ASN A 879 3.24 -0.51 19.28
N PRO A 880 3.77 -1.39 18.40
CA PRO A 880 3.45 -2.81 18.37
C PRO A 880 3.70 -3.60 19.66
N ILE A 881 4.60 -3.14 20.55
CA ILE A 881 4.80 -3.78 21.86
C ILE A 881 3.58 -3.55 22.77
N PHE A 882 2.99 -2.37 22.69
CA PHE A 882 2.01 -1.86 23.65
C PHE A 882 0.59 -1.96 23.13
N PHE A 883 0.36 -1.58 21.87
CA PHE A 883 -0.95 -1.40 21.25
C PHE A 883 -1.05 -2.17 19.92
N LYS A 884 -2.28 -2.38 19.44
CA LYS A 884 -2.51 -2.88 18.09
C LYS A 884 -2.16 -1.79 17.07
N PRO A 885 -1.72 -2.15 15.84
CA PRO A 885 -1.62 -1.20 14.72
C PRO A 885 -2.89 -0.38 14.54
N PHE A 886 -2.76 0.91 14.29
CA PHE A 886 -3.89 1.79 14.04
C PHE A 886 -4.31 1.71 12.57
N VAL A 887 -5.61 1.73 12.28
CA VAL A 887 -6.14 1.58 10.91
C VAL A 887 -7.18 2.68 10.65
N PHE A 888 -6.97 3.44 9.59
CA PHE A 888 -7.85 4.53 9.16
C PHE A 888 -7.68 4.79 7.66
N GLY A 889 -8.77 5.14 6.95
CA GLY A 889 -8.74 5.44 5.51
C GLY A 889 -8.18 4.30 4.63
N GLY A 890 -8.34 3.04 5.06
CA GLY A 890 -7.74 1.86 4.42
C GLY A 890 -6.24 1.66 4.68
N LYS A 891 -5.56 2.63 5.31
CA LYS A 891 -4.13 2.60 5.63
C LYS A 891 -3.88 2.08 7.04
N THR A 892 -2.70 1.50 7.25
CA THR A 892 -2.23 1.04 8.56
C THR A 892 -1.06 1.91 9.02
N TYR A 893 -1.15 2.36 10.26
CA TYR A 893 -0.20 3.25 10.93
C TYR A 893 0.38 2.53 12.15
N LEU A 894 1.70 2.63 12.30
CA LEU A 894 2.46 2.22 13.46
C LEU A 894 3.12 3.46 14.09
N ASP A 895 3.62 3.32 15.31
CA ASP A 895 4.31 4.40 16.02
C ASP A 895 5.46 4.99 15.18
N GLY A 896 5.56 6.32 15.15
CA GLY A 896 6.61 7.03 14.41
C GLY A 896 8.01 6.73 14.96
N GLY A 897 8.13 6.43 16.26
CA GLY A 897 9.39 6.18 16.96
C GLY A 897 10.10 4.90 16.51
N LEU A 898 9.40 3.98 15.83
CA LEU A 898 10.00 2.80 15.21
C LEU A 898 11.00 3.15 14.10
N ARG A 899 10.84 4.32 13.47
CA ARG A 899 11.65 4.77 12.33
C ARG A 899 12.26 6.17 12.51
N CYS A 900 11.62 7.01 13.31
CA CYS A 900 11.95 8.43 13.47
C CYS A 900 11.73 8.88 14.94
N PRO A 901 12.54 8.39 15.89
CA PRO A 901 12.39 8.69 17.32
C PRO A 901 12.58 10.19 17.63
N ASN A 902 13.42 10.89 16.87
CA ASN A 902 13.52 12.35 16.83
C ASN A 902 13.15 12.86 15.42
N PRO A 903 12.09 13.66 15.26
CA PRO A 903 11.63 14.12 13.95
C PRO A 903 12.32 15.39 13.40
N ILE A 904 13.43 15.84 14.00
CA ILE A 904 14.14 17.08 13.66
C ILE A 904 14.37 17.31 12.15
N SER A 905 14.90 16.32 11.41
CA SER A 905 15.19 16.47 9.98
C SER A 905 13.95 16.54 9.10
N ILE A 906 12.80 16.08 9.61
CA ILE A 906 11.50 16.24 8.94
C ILE A 906 10.94 17.63 9.26
N ALA A 907 11.05 18.09 10.51
CA ALA A 907 10.59 19.39 10.97
C ALA A 907 11.29 20.56 10.26
N ASP A 908 12.62 20.51 10.15
CA ASP A 908 13.44 21.49 9.42
C ASP A 908 13.04 21.57 7.94
N ARG A 909 12.85 20.41 7.30
CA ARG A 909 12.42 20.31 5.90
C ARG A 909 11.01 20.84 5.68
N GLU A 910 10.08 20.56 6.59
CA GLU A 910 8.72 21.10 6.56
C GLU A 910 8.70 22.61 6.77
N ALA A 911 9.51 23.14 7.69
CA ALA A 911 9.65 24.58 7.87
C ALA A 911 10.13 25.27 6.58
N GLY A 912 11.14 24.71 5.90
CA GLY A 912 11.61 25.20 4.59
C GLY A 912 10.64 25.00 3.42
N PHE A 913 9.57 24.23 3.58
CA PHE A 913 8.47 24.13 2.60
C PHE A 913 7.31 25.11 2.89
N LEU A 914 7.19 25.56 4.14
CA LEU A 914 6.10 26.42 4.61
C LEU A 914 6.49 27.90 4.66
N TRP A 915 7.75 28.21 4.95
CA TRP A 915 8.25 29.59 5.05
C TRP A 915 9.55 29.77 4.26
N PRO A 916 9.77 30.96 3.68
CA PRO A 916 11.01 31.27 2.98
C PRO A 916 12.17 31.47 3.96
N GLY A 917 13.30 30.83 3.69
CA GLY A 917 14.53 31.00 4.46
C GLY A 917 14.78 29.86 5.47
N GLN A 918 15.61 30.15 6.47
CA GLN A 918 15.92 29.23 7.57
C GLN A 918 15.10 29.61 8.81
N PRO A 919 14.70 28.66 9.68
CA PRO A 919 14.07 28.98 10.95
C PRO A 919 14.90 29.96 11.80
N ASP A 920 14.21 30.84 12.54
CA ASP A 920 14.88 31.72 13.51
C ASP A 920 15.24 30.99 14.80
N LEU A 921 14.46 29.97 15.16
CA LEU A 921 14.69 29.09 16.28
C LEU A 921 14.23 27.66 15.95
N VAL A 922 15.04 26.67 16.33
CA VAL A 922 14.63 25.26 16.37
C VAL A 922 14.94 24.70 17.75
N LEU A 923 13.91 24.29 18.49
CA LEU A 923 14.01 23.65 19.80
C LEU A 923 13.61 22.18 19.71
N SER A 924 14.53 21.27 20.02
CA SER A 924 14.29 19.82 20.11
C SER A 924 14.32 19.35 21.56
N LEU A 925 13.25 18.68 22.00
CA LEU A 925 13.07 18.21 23.38
C LEU A 925 13.09 16.68 23.46
N GLY A 926 14.10 16.16 24.16
CA GLY A 926 14.21 14.74 24.48
C GLY A 926 13.30 14.31 25.64
N THR A 927 13.20 12.99 25.87
CA THR A 927 12.36 12.40 26.92
C THR A 927 13.15 11.97 28.18
N GLY A 928 14.29 12.60 28.42
CA GLY A 928 15.24 12.26 29.49
C GLY A 928 16.31 11.26 29.02
N GLN A 929 17.49 11.35 29.62
CA GLN A 929 18.63 10.46 29.33
C GLN A 929 19.44 10.11 30.58
N ASP A 930 20.17 8.99 30.52
CA ASP A 930 21.37 8.76 31.33
C ASP A 930 22.56 9.29 30.51
N ARG A 931 23.00 10.51 30.81
CA ARG A 931 23.99 11.19 29.98
C ARG A 931 25.34 10.47 29.93
N PRO A 932 25.91 9.95 31.05
CA PRO A 932 27.11 9.11 31.01
C PRO A 932 26.95 7.88 30.08
N ALA A 933 25.85 7.12 30.20
CA ALA A 933 25.64 5.91 29.41
C ALA A 933 25.47 6.20 27.92
N ILE A 934 24.72 7.26 27.56
CA ILE A 934 24.54 7.67 26.16
C ILE A 934 25.85 8.19 25.57
N SER A 935 26.63 8.99 26.31
CA SER A 935 27.91 9.51 25.84
C SER A 935 28.92 8.40 25.52
N LEU A 936 28.95 7.34 26.33
CA LEU A 936 29.82 6.17 26.10
C LEU A 936 29.41 5.38 24.84
N LYS A 937 28.11 5.16 24.64
CA LYS A 937 27.58 4.47 23.45
C LYS A 937 27.84 5.27 22.16
N LEU A 938 27.77 6.60 22.23
CA LEU A 938 28.10 7.48 21.11
C LEU A 938 29.60 7.46 20.76
N SER A 939 30.50 7.47 21.76
CA SER A 939 31.95 7.45 21.49
C SER A 939 32.43 6.11 20.90
N GLN A 940 31.92 4.98 21.42
CA GLN A 940 32.22 3.64 20.87
C GLN A 940 31.90 3.54 19.37
N ARG A 941 30.75 4.09 18.95
CA ARG A 941 30.35 4.09 17.54
C ARG A 941 31.25 4.98 16.66
N HIS A 942 31.79 6.07 17.20
CA HIS A 942 32.74 6.91 16.45
C HIS A 942 34.05 6.17 16.18
N GLU A 943 34.56 5.42 17.16
CA GLU A 943 35.77 4.58 17.02
C GLU A 943 35.60 3.49 15.95
N GLU A 944 34.44 2.81 15.91
CA GLU A 944 34.11 1.82 14.88
C GLU A 944 34.00 2.43 13.46
N SER A 945 33.60 3.70 13.35
CA SER A 945 33.46 4.38 12.05
C SER A 945 34.76 4.96 11.48
N GLY A 946 35.83 5.06 12.29
CA GLY A 946 37.06 5.76 11.95
C GLY A 946 38.06 5.01 11.06
N SER A 947 37.71 3.84 10.51
CA SER A 947 38.62 2.97 9.75
C SER A 947 38.28 2.82 8.26
N ALA A 948 37.49 3.72 7.68
CA ALA A 948 37.03 3.63 6.29
C ALA A 948 36.93 5.01 5.60
N ASP A 949 38.09 5.62 5.32
CA ASP A 949 38.17 6.78 4.42
C ASP A 949 38.08 6.36 2.95
N ASP A 950 36.94 6.62 2.29
CA ASP A 950 36.95 7.19 0.93
C ASP A 950 35.64 7.94 0.64
N ALA A 951 35.72 9.02 -0.15
CA ALA A 951 34.65 10.00 -0.28
C ALA A 951 33.78 9.80 -1.53
N SER A 952 32.53 9.35 -1.36
CA SER A 952 31.48 9.60 -2.36
C SER A 952 30.07 9.67 -1.78
N PHE A 953 29.30 10.64 -2.30
CA PHE A 953 27.86 10.92 -2.20
C PHE A 953 27.00 10.33 -1.05
N ALA A 954 26.27 11.24 -0.39
CA ALA A 954 25.31 10.96 0.67
C ALA A 954 24.31 9.82 0.32
N SER A 955 24.43 8.74 1.07
CA SER A 955 23.45 7.64 1.14
C SER A 955 23.26 7.24 2.60
N HIS A 956 22.10 6.64 2.90
CA HIS A 956 21.65 6.34 4.27
C HIS A 956 22.57 5.34 5.01
N PRO A 957 22.52 5.26 6.36
CA PRO A 957 23.46 4.46 7.14
C PRO A 957 23.60 3.02 6.65
N SER A 958 24.85 2.59 6.51
CA SER A 958 25.23 1.27 6.04
C SER A 958 24.63 0.16 6.92
N ALA A 959 23.93 -0.78 6.28
CA ALA A 959 23.45 -1.98 6.94
C ALA A 959 24.56 -3.03 6.99
N GLU A 960 25.00 -3.39 8.20
CA GLU A 960 25.90 -4.54 8.40
C GLU A 960 25.28 -5.85 7.89
N LYS A 961 26.15 -6.76 7.43
CA LYS A 961 25.76 -7.98 6.71
C LYS A 961 25.12 -9.02 7.64
N GLY A 962 23.90 -9.44 7.28
CA GLY A 962 23.37 -10.79 7.52
C GLY A 962 23.20 -11.24 8.97
N VAL A 963 22.09 -10.85 9.61
CA VAL A 963 21.64 -11.43 10.90
C VAL A 963 20.11 -11.65 10.85
N PRO A 964 19.57 -12.81 11.28
CA PRO A 964 18.15 -13.15 11.12
C PRO A 964 17.16 -12.24 11.89
N ALA A 965 15.88 -12.33 11.50
CA ALA A 965 14.75 -11.48 11.90
C ALA A 965 14.54 -11.27 13.41
N ARG A 966 15.16 -12.08 14.28
CA ARG A 966 15.25 -11.84 15.73
C ARG A 966 15.79 -10.43 16.09
N LYS A 967 16.64 -9.82 15.26
CA LYS A 967 17.24 -8.50 15.55
C LYS A 967 16.39 -7.27 15.17
N TRP A 968 15.27 -7.39 14.44
CA TRP A 968 14.43 -6.21 14.14
C TRP A 968 13.83 -5.62 15.44
N LEU A 969 13.44 -6.49 16.38
CA LEU A 969 13.01 -6.09 17.73
C LEU A 969 14.17 -5.87 18.72
N SER A 970 15.40 -6.31 18.40
CA SER A 970 16.57 -6.05 19.27
C SER A 970 17.23 -4.70 19.01
N ARG A 971 16.77 -3.92 18.01
CA ARG A 971 17.13 -2.50 17.84
C ARG A 971 16.35 -1.57 18.79
N GLN A 972 15.42 -2.13 19.55
CA GLN A 972 14.42 -1.41 20.34
C GLN A 972 14.89 -1.08 21.77
N THR A 973 16.14 -1.40 22.12
CA THR A 973 16.71 -1.26 23.47
C THR A 973 17.29 0.12 23.79
N ASP A 974 17.28 1.08 22.85
CA ASP A 974 17.80 2.43 23.12
C ASP A 974 17.20 3.50 22.19
N ASP A 975 15.93 3.84 22.42
CA ASP A 975 15.22 4.89 21.66
C ASP A 975 15.83 6.28 21.89
N VAL A 976 16.32 6.56 23.11
CA VAL A 976 17.06 7.77 23.48
C VAL A 976 18.35 7.90 22.67
N LEU A 977 19.17 6.84 22.59
CA LEU A 977 20.38 6.85 21.77
C LEU A 977 20.06 7.12 20.29
N GLN A 978 19.03 6.49 19.72
CA GLN A 978 18.63 6.75 18.34
C GLN A 978 18.15 8.20 18.12
N ALA A 979 17.48 8.80 19.10
CA ALA A 979 17.06 10.20 19.06
C ALA A 979 18.27 11.17 19.11
N GLU A 980 19.29 10.88 19.93
CA GLU A 980 20.53 11.67 19.98
C GLU A 980 21.41 11.47 18.74
N ILE A 981 21.46 10.26 18.16
CA ILE A 981 22.10 10.00 16.86
C ILE A 981 21.46 10.87 15.78
N ALA A 982 20.13 10.85 15.65
CA ALA A 982 19.41 11.64 14.65
C ALA A 982 19.65 13.15 14.83
N TRP A 983 19.77 13.63 16.07
CA TRP A 983 20.17 15.00 16.36
C TRP A 983 21.62 15.32 15.94
N GLN A 984 22.58 14.45 16.25
CA GLN A 984 24.00 14.62 15.85
C GLN A 984 24.16 14.63 14.31
N GLU A 985 23.48 13.72 13.61
CA GLU A 985 23.46 13.63 12.15
C GLU A 985 22.85 14.91 11.54
N PHE A 986 21.68 15.35 12.04
CA PHE A 986 21.05 16.60 11.62
C PHE A 986 21.96 17.81 11.84
N LYS A 987 22.49 17.98 13.05
CA LYS A 987 23.37 19.11 13.40
C LYS A 987 24.59 19.16 12.49
N THR A 988 25.23 18.00 12.25
CA THR A 988 26.39 17.89 11.36
C THR A 988 26.07 18.32 9.93
N LEU A 989 24.90 17.93 9.40
CA LEU A 989 24.45 18.33 8.07
C LEU A 989 24.12 19.84 8.00
N ALA A 990 23.42 20.36 9.00
CA ALA A 990 23.02 21.77 9.08
C ALA A 990 24.23 22.72 9.23
N THR A 991 25.26 22.33 9.99
CA THR A 991 26.47 23.18 10.17
C THR A 991 27.52 23.01 9.08
N ARG A 992 27.45 21.96 8.24
CA ARG A 992 28.44 21.72 7.17
C ARG A 992 28.48 22.80 6.08
N SER A 993 27.46 23.65 5.97
CA SER A 993 27.30 24.64 4.90
C SER A 993 27.28 26.11 5.36
N GLN A 994 27.22 26.40 6.67
CA GLN A 994 26.91 27.74 7.17
C GLN A 994 27.63 28.10 8.49
N THR A 995 27.66 29.40 8.83
CA THR A 995 28.44 30.01 9.92
C THR A 995 28.02 29.60 11.34
N GLU A 996 28.93 29.76 12.31
CA GLU A 996 28.71 29.53 13.76
C GLU A 996 27.42 30.15 14.31
N SER A 997 26.97 31.27 13.74
CA SER A 997 25.71 31.93 14.08
C SER A 997 24.49 31.01 14.02
N ASN A 998 24.48 30.05 13.09
CA ASN A 998 23.30 29.23 12.81
C ASN A 998 23.23 28.03 13.76
N ALA A 999 24.38 27.52 14.20
CA ALA A 999 24.46 26.52 15.27
C ALA A 999 23.85 27.01 16.60
N ARG A 1000 23.84 28.34 16.86
CA ARG A 1000 23.22 28.94 18.06
C ARG A 1000 21.68 29.00 18.00
N ARG A 1001 21.07 28.86 16.81
CA ARG A 1001 19.61 28.82 16.63
C ARG A 1001 19.01 27.43 16.86
N MET A 1002 19.85 26.39 16.90
CA MET A 1002 19.47 24.99 16.97
C MET A 1002 19.75 24.45 18.37
N ILE A 1003 18.71 24.37 19.20
CA ILE A 1003 18.80 24.04 20.62
C ILE A 1003 18.24 22.63 20.84
N ARG A 1004 19.01 21.79 21.53
CA ARG A 1004 18.57 20.47 22.01
C ARG A 1004 18.60 20.46 23.53
N ILE A 1005 17.46 20.16 24.15
CA ILE A 1005 17.34 19.97 25.59
C ILE A 1005 16.86 18.54 25.83
N ASN A 1006 17.72 17.74 26.45
CA ASN A 1006 17.38 16.40 26.91
C ASN A 1006 17.94 16.24 28.34
N PRO A 1007 17.11 16.39 29.38
CA PRO A 1007 17.56 16.40 30.76
C PRO A 1007 18.27 15.10 31.17
N ASP A 1008 19.36 15.24 31.92
CA ASP A 1008 20.03 14.10 32.54
C ASP A 1008 19.25 13.69 33.79
N LEU A 1009 18.78 12.44 33.84
CA LEU A 1009 17.98 11.92 34.94
C LEU A 1009 18.86 11.42 36.10
N GLY A 1010 20.19 11.30 35.89
CA GLY A 1010 21.13 10.77 36.89
C GLY A 1010 20.90 9.29 37.26
N ARG A 1011 20.05 8.58 36.52
CA ARG A 1011 19.68 7.18 36.69
C ARG A 1011 19.27 6.56 35.35
N GLU A 1012 19.18 5.24 35.31
CA GLU A 1012 18.65 4.52 34.14
C GLU A 1012 17.27 5.06 33.73
N VAL A 1013 17.10 5.26 32.43
CA VAL A 1013 15.90 5.91 31.87
C VAL A 1013 14.69 4.98 32.02
N PRO A 1014 13.54 5.45 32.56
CA PRO A 1014 12.35 4.61 32.70
C PRO A 1014 11.86 3.98 31.39
N ALA A 1015 11.22 2.82 31.50
CA ALA A 1015 10.56 2.19 30.36
C ALA A 1015 9.39 3.07 29.84
N GLN A 1016 9.10 2.97 28.54
CA GLN A 1016 8.06 3.76 27.86
C GLN A 1016 6.64 3.59 28.45
N ASP A 1017 6.41 2.58 29.29
CA ASP A 1017 5.14 2.26 29.94
C ASP A 1017 5.19 2.23 31.49
N SER A 1018 6.30 2.69 32.11
CA SER A 1018 6.54 2.56 33.57
C SER A 1018 5.76 3.56 34.44
N LYS A 1019 4.45 3.36 34.58
CA LYS A 1019 3.54 4.27 35.30
C LYS A 1019 4.03 4.76 36.67
N GLY A 1020 4.69 3.90 37.45
CA GLY A 1020 5.18 4.26 38.79
C GLY A 1020 6.27 5.33 38.81
N ASP A 1021 6.98 5.52 37.69
CA ASP A 1021 8.06 6.52 37.58
C ASP A 1021 7.55 7.92 37.20
N LEU A 1022 6.28 8.08 36.82
CA LEU A 1022 5.68 9.37 36.41
C LEU A 1022 5.78 10.44 37.51
N GLU A 1023 5.70 10.05 38.79
CA GLU A 1023 5.86 10.96 39.93
C GLU A 1023 7.34 11.30 40.18
N GLY A 1024 8.24 10.33 40.00
CA GLY A 1024 9.69 10.49 40.21
C GLY A 1024 10.46 11.14 39.05
N CYS A 1025 9.83 11.41 37.91
CA CYS A 1025 10.41 12.17 36.78
C CYS A 1025 10.03 13.66 36.79
N ASN A 1026 9.24 14.11 37.76
CA ASN A 1026 8.69 15.47 37.84
C ASN A 1026 9.34 16.31 38.95
N ALA A 1027 10.45 15.82 39.51
CA ALA A 1027 11.23 16.40 40.62
C ALA A 1027 12.56 16.98 40.12
#